data_AF-A0AAD8KAP2-F1
#
_entry.id   AF-A0AAD8KAP2-F1
#
_cell.length_a   1.000
_cell.length_b   1.000
_cell.length_c   1.000
_cell.angle_alpha   90.00
_cell.angle_beta   90.00
_cell.angle_gamma   90.00
#
_symmetry.space_group_name_H-M   'P 1'
#
loop_
_entity.id
_entity.type
_entity.pdbx_description
1 polymer ?
#
loop_
_entity_poly.entity_id
_entity_poly.type
_entity_poly.pdbx_seq_one_letter_code
_entity_poly.pdbx_strand_id
1 'polypeptide(L)'
;MFKSPRWRINKIKCVFKLQFHGTQLGVLGGEDLMIYVVPADVGKPTSRSEKAKFQDGSCYWEKPLYETVKFLQDPKTGKFHEKIYYFVVAKDSSRFGGVGEVSIDLASYVEATEISSLALPFKNANSFALLHVSIQKMHGSSDPRDINGSYNGIYTDHQASIGSDIMLSSSDISSWLDTPHKHEPKSPKLTREFSITKDRFLQWDWLNVSAPKLSKGASSTSTLEEIYEENCSYTMIQDLKVKVAALTRQAEVSELELETLRKQIMNEMKKGRDISREVATLKEERNALKEKCEKLKSEEVNVKINGMLLIDQTDPWSLVGELRRELVHEKDLCSNLRLQLQETQKSNAELVLALEISKSKSESICFESEMDYDEEQRELEEFVQEHSDVKETYLLEQKIVRLYGEIDFYKKDKDDLELQMEQMALDYEILKQENHDISCKLKHSQLQEQCTPYTTVDELETQIESLENDLKSKSNELSKSKRFIKDLESHIKNLEQELENQGHEFDSSLEELMLANTNQEQRAVRAENNLRKMILHNANAATRLQEELKRLSQNMASILEVKDKEAMKAIDEANKLRVEKRVLEDTLMKVKKDLQDLDSSENLFLHKEKDLQLEIEKLETKLDMLVQKTKKSQRLCHFTRDKKTQVHHM
;
A
#
# COMPACT_ATOMS: atom_id res chain seq x y z
N MET A 1 -15.35 35.22 16.29
CA MET A 1 -15.24 33.75 16.38
C MET A 1 -15.99 33.12 15.21
N PHE A 2 -15.31 32.82 14.10
CA PHE A 2 -15.92 32.10 12.98
C PHE A 2 -15.60 30.62 13.10
N LYS A 3 -16.64 29.78 13.21
CA LYS A 3 -16.52 28.33 13.24
C LYS A 3 -16.04 27.86 11.86
N SER A 4 -14.99 27.05 11.83
CA SER A 4 -14.44 26.48 10.60
C SER A 4 -15.51 25.69 9.82
N PRO A 5 -15.47 25.71 8.46
CA PRO A 5 -16.35 24.88 7.68
C PRO A 5 -15.96 23.41 7.92
N ARG A 6 -16.84 22.67 8.58
CA ARG A 6 -16.73 21.22 8.70
C ARG A 6 -16.94 20.65 7.30
N TRP A 7 -15.83 20.27 6.64
CA TRP A 7 -15.87 19.47 5.43
C TRP A 7 -16.75 18.25 5.73
N ARG A 8 -17.84 18.10 4.97
CA ARG A 8 -18.77 16.98 5.15
C ARG A 8 -18.07 15.74 4.63
N ILE A 9 -17.46 14.97 5.53
CA ILE A 9 -16.98 13.62 5.21
C ILE A 9 -18.22 12.78 4.95
N ASN A 10 -18.37 12.27 3.73
CA ASN A 10 -19.48 11.41 3.38
C ASN A 10 -19.30 10.07 4.11
N LYS A 11 -20.25 9.80 5.02
CA LYS A 11 -20.30 8.56 5.80
C LYS A 11 -21.35 7.66 5.19
N ILE A 12 -20.92 6.55 4.62
CA ILE A 12 -21.82 5.55 4.04
C ILE A 12 -21.84 4.34 4.98
N LYS A 13 -23.02 3.76 5.18
CA LYS A 13 -23.18 2.50 5.90
C LYS A 13 -23.56 1.41 4.90
N CYS A 14 -22.89 0.27 4.96
CA CYS A 14 -23.25 -0.90 4.18
C CYS A 14 -23.39 -2.11 5.10
N VAL A 15 -24.33 -2.99 4.78
CA VAL A 15 -24.49 -4.28 5.46
C VAL A 15 -23.97 -5.35 4.53
N PHE A 16 -23.04 -6.18 5.01
CA PHE A 16 -22.51 -7.30 4.26
C PHE A 16 -23.04 -8.61 4.85
N LYS A 17 -23.55 -9.48 3.98
CA LYS A 17 -23.82 -10.87 4.28
C LYS A 17 -22.58 -11.68 3.98
N LEU A 18 -22.10 -12.42 4.98
CA LEU A 18 -20.85 -13.17 4.97
C LEU A 18 -21.16 -14.65 5.22
N GLN A 19 -20.88 -15.49 4.23
CA GLN A 19 -21.03 -16.95 4.32
C GLN A 19 -19.64 -17.60 4.34
N PHE A 20 -19.47 -18.65 5.13
CA PHE A 20 -18.17 -19.27 5.34
C PHE A 20 -18.22 -20.78 5.11
N HIS A 21 -17.17 -21.30 4.47
CA HIS A 21 -16.83 -22.72 4.48
C HIS A 21 -15.31 -22.87 4.54
N GLY A 22 -14.80 -23.96 5.10
CA GLY A 22 -13.38 -24.19 5.26
C GLY A 22 -13.00 -25.58 4.81
N THR A 23 -11.91 -25.69 4.06
CA THR A 23 -11.43 -26.97 3.53
C THR A 23 -10.15 -27.38 4.22
N GLN A 24 -9.90 -28.69 4.34
CA GLN A 24 -8.70 -29.26 4.98
C GLN A 24 -8.56 -28.94 6.48
N LEU A 25 -9.69 -28.70 7.16
CA LEU A 25 -9.77 -28.43 8.60
C LEU A 25 -9.97 -29.70 9.45
N GLY A 26 -10.08 -30.87 8.82
CA GLY A 26 -10.37 -32.15 9.49
C GLY A 26 -9.35 -32.58 10.54
N VAL A 27 -8.08 -32.20 10.38
CA VAL A 27 -6.99 -32.52 11.35
C VAL A 27 -7.14 -31.74 12.67
N LEU A 28 -7.95 -30.67 12.69
CA LEU A 28 -8.04 -29.72 13.81
C LEU A 28 -9.31 -29.92 14.67
N GLY A 29 -10.11 -30.96 14.40
CA GLY A 29 -11.36 -31.27 15.10
C GLY A 29 -12.50 -30.31 14.71
N GLY A 30 -13.05 -30.52 13.52
CA GLY A 30 -13.90 -29.58 12.78
C GLY A 30 -15.28 -29.27 13.37
N GLU A 31 -15.81 -30.07 14.30
CA GLU A 31 -17.19 -29.97 14.80
C GLU A 31 -17.41 -28.85 15.86
N ASP A 32 -16.33 -28.27 16.40
CA ASP A 32 -16.40 -27.24 17.45
C ASP A 32 -15.83 -25.87 17.02
N LEU A 33 -15.65 -25.66 15.72
CA LEU A 33 -15.07 -24.44 15.18
C LEU A 33 -16.11 -23.33 15.01
N MET A 34 -15.77 -22.12 15.44
CA MET A 34 -16.56 -20.90 15.24
C MET A 34 -15.71 -19.82 14.60
N ILE A 35 -16.37 -18.88 13.93
CA ILE A 35 -15.77 -17.70 13.31
C ILE A 35 -16.12 -16.47 14.13
N TYR A 36 -15.09 -15.69 14.43
CA TYR A 36 -15.20 -14.39 15.06
C TYR A 36 -14.84 -13.31 14.05
N VAL A 37 -15.72 -12.33 13.88
CA VAL A 37 -15.53 -11.18 12.97
C VAL A 37 -15.04 -9.99 13.79
N VAL A 38 -13.79 -9.59 13.58
CA VAL A 38 -13.08 -8.61 14.39
C VAL A 38 -12.66 -7.42 13.51
N PRO A 39 -13.27 -6.23 13.65
CA PRO A 39 -12.80 -5.02 12.98
C PRO A 39 -11.41 -4.63 13.50
N ALA A 40 -10.48 -4.31 12.61
CA ALA A 40 -9.10 -4.00 12.98
C ALA A 40 -8.96 -2.77 13.90
N ASP A 41 -9.85 -1.79 13.78
CA ASP A 41 -9.87 -0.58 14.60
C ASP A 41 -10.47 -0.78 16.00
N VAL A 42 -11.37 -1.75 16.15
CA VAL A 42 -12.01 -2.06 17.43
C VAL A 42 -11.22 -3.11 18.19
N GLY A 43 -10.62 -4.07 17.49
CA GLY A 43 -9.82 -5.15 18.07
C GLY A 43 -10.64 -6.16 18.89
N LYS A 44 -11.97 -6.05 18.92
CA LYS A 44 -12.88 -6.97 19.62
C LYS A 44 -13.87 -7.60 18.63
N PRO A 45 -14.27 -8.87 18.84
CA PRO A 45 -15.29 -9.49 18.01
C PRO A 45 -16.60 -8.72 18.05
N THR A 46 -17.12 -8.41 16.86
CA THR A 46 -18.41 -7.73 16.64
C THR A 46 -19.52 -8.73 16.36
N SER A 47 -19.18 -9.82 15.68
CA SER A 47 -20.09 -10.91 15.33
C SER A 47 -19.39 -12.26 15.56
N ARG A 48 -20.18 -13.28 15.92
CA ARG A 48 -19.70 -14.65 16.14
C ARG A 48 -20.65 -15.64 15.46
N SER A 49 -20.10 -16.63 14.75
CA SER A 49 -20.88 -17.71 14.15
C SER A 49 -21.29 -18.76 15.19
N GLU A 50 -22.23 -19.61 14.80
CA GLU A 50 -22.47 -20.88 15.49
C GLU A 50 -21.34 -21.87 15.20
N LYS A 51 -21.38 -23.05 15.86
CA LYS A 51 -20.44 -24.13 15.61
C LYS A 51 -20.58 -24.65 14.17
N ALA A 52 -19.45 -24.93 13.53
CA ALA A 52 -19.41 -25.48 12.18
C ALA A 52 -19.97 -26.91 12.17
N LYS A 53 -20.60 -27.30 11.05
CA LYS A 53 -20.84 -28.70 10.73
C LYS A 53 -19.64 -29.25 9.98
N PHE A 54 -19.16 -30.42 10.38
CA PHE A 54 -18.08 -31.12 9.71
C PHE A 54 -18.66 -32.16 8.74
N GLN A 55 -18.28 -32.07 7.46
CA GLN A 55 -18.68 -33.01 6.42
C GLN A 55 -17.52 -33.19 5.44
N ASP A 56 -17.10 -34.44 5.24
CA ASP A 56 -16.11 -34.84 4.22
C ASP A 56 -14.81 -34.00 4.23
N GLY A 57 -14.17 -33.88 5.40
CA GLY A 57 -12.92 -33.13 5.55
C GLY A 57 -13.06 -31.59 5.51
N SER A 58 -14.28 -31.08 5.38
CA SER A 58 -14.61 -29.65 5.28
C SER A 58 -15.56 -29.20 6.39
N CYS A 59 -15.44 -27.93 6.78
CA CYS A 59 -16.28 -27.29 7.79
C CYS A 59 -17.22 -26.28 7.12
N TYR A 60 -18.51 -26.33 7.45
CA TYR A 60 -19.51 -25.42 6.92
C TYR A 60 -20.22 -24.68 8.06
N TRP A 61 -20.29 -23.36 7.96
CA TRP A 61 -21.08 -22.54 8.86
C TRP A 61 -22.40 -22.22 8.15
N GLU A 62 -23.49 -22.88 8.56
CA GLU A 62 -24.76 -22.81 7.85
C GLU A 62 -25.36 -21.39 7.85
N LYS A 63 -25.30 -20.71 8.99
CA LYS A 63 -25.88 -19.38 9.13
C LYS A 63 -24.89 -18.30 8.69
N PRO A 64 -25.26 -17.44 7.72
CA PRO A 64 -24.45 -16.29 7.36
C PRO A 64 -24.41 -15.27 8.49
N LEU A 65 -23.29 -14.55 8.58
CA LEU A 65 -23.17 -13.39 9.45
C LEU A 65 -23.51 -12.11 8.67
N TYR A 66 -24.19 -11.18 9.35
CA TYR A 66 -24.50 -9.87 8.79
C TYR A 66 -23.71 -8.80 9.54
N GLU A 67 -22.79 -8.13 8.85
CA GLU A 67 -21.90 -7.15 9.45
C GLU A 67 -22.20 -5.75 8.89
N THR A 68 -22.44 -4.78 9.79
CA THR A 68 -22.74 -3.40 9.38
C THR A 68 -21.48 -2.54 9.49
N VAL A 69 -20.95 -2.14 8.34
CA VAL A 69 -19.69 -1.41 8.24
C VAL A 69 -19.96 0.05 7.88
N LYS A 70 -19.25 0.96 8.56
CA LYS A 70 -19.30 2.40 8.28
C LYS A 70 -18.03 2.79 7.53
N PHE A 71 -18.19 3.36 6.33
CA PHE A 71 -17.10 3.82 5.50
C PHE A 71 -17.02 5.35 5.48
N LEU A 72 -15.81 5.83 5.32
CA LEU A 72 -15.52 7.23 5.06
C LEU A 72 -15.12 7.32 3.58
N GLN A 73 -15.83 8.13 2.82
CA GLN A 73 -15.52 8.40 1.42
C GLN A 73 -14.79 9.74 1.32
N ASP A 74 -13.64 9.74 0.64
CA ASP A 74 -12.92 10.97 0.35
C ASP A 74 -13.70 11.80 -0.69
N PRO A 75 -14.11 13.03 -0.36
CA PRO A 75 -14.92 13.86 -1.25
C PRO A 75 -14.18 14.28 -2.53
N LYS A 76 -12.85 14.23 -2.58
CA LYS A 76 -12.08 14.62 -3.78
C LYS A 76 -11.83 13.45 -4.73
N THR A 77 -11.57 12.27 -4.17
CA THR A 77 -11.17 11.09 -4.97
C THR A 77 -12.31 10.09 -5.16
N GLY A 78 -13.38 10.19 -4.38
CA GLY A 78 -14.49 9.24 -4.37
C GLY A 78 -14.15 7.88 -3.76
N LYS A 79 -12.88 7.65 -3.37
CA LYS A 79 -12.43 6.37 -2.81
C LYS A 79 -12.84 6.21 -1.35
N PHE A 80 -13.13 4.98 -0.97
CA PHE A 80 -13.40 4.61 0.41
C PHE A 80 -12.08 4.36 1.16
N HIS A 81 -11.99 4.85 2.39
CA HIS A 81 -10.89 4.50 3.28
C HIS A 81 -10.91 3.00 3.59
N GLU A 82 -9.71 2.41 3.63
CA GLU A 82 -9.50 1.00 3.95
C GLU A 82 -10.20 0.61 5.26
N LYS A 83 -10.84 -0.57 5.23
CA LYS A 83 -11.57 -1.08 6.37
C LYS A 83 -11.35 -2.59 6.54
N ILE A 84 -10.22 -2.90 7.17
CA ILE A 84 -9.75 -4.26 7.46
C ILE A 84 -10.59 -4.92 8.56
N TYR A 85 -11.01 -6.15 8.29
CA TYR A 85 -11.63 -7.07 9.23
C TYR A 85 -10.83 -8.37 9.29
N TYR A 86 -10.66 -8.89 10.51
CA TYR A 86 -10.06 -10.19 10.77
C TYR A 86 -11.15 -11.22 11.04
N PHE A 87 -11.03 -12.37 10.39
CA PHE A 87 -11.89 -13.53 10.56
C PHE A 87 -11.08 -14.61 11.25
N VAL A 88 -11.35 -14.79 12.54
CA VAL A 88 -10.60 -15.71 13.39
C VAL A 88 -11.42 -16.97 13.57
N VAL A 89 -10.86 -18.11 13.19
CA VAL A 89 -11.45 -19.43 13.44
C VAL A 89 -10.91 -19.95 14.77
N ALA A 90 -11.78 -20.26 15.72
CA ALA A 90 -11.38 -20.76 17.03
C ALA A 90 -12.42 -21.72 17.64
N LYS A 91 -11.98 -22.57 18.57
CA LYS A 91 -12.86 -23.40 19.40
C LYS A 91 -13.40 -22.57 20.57
N ASP A 92 -14.65 -22.82 20.98
CA ASP A 92 -15.34 -22.11 22.07
C ASP A 92 -14.58 -22.13 23.42
N SER A 93 -13.73 -23.14 23.63
CA SER A 93 -12.96 -23.34 24.86
C SER A 93 -11.55 -22.72 24.84
N SER A 94 -11.07 -22.21 23.71
CA SER A 94 -9.69 -21.72 23.59
C SER A 94 -9.55 -20.34 24.22
N ARG A 95 -8.93 -20.28 25.40
CA ARG A 95 -8.57 -19.02 26.07
C ARG A 95 -7.30 -18.39 25.47
N PHE A 96 -6.57 -19.12 24.62
CA PHE A 96 -5.32 -18.69 23.99
C PHE A 96 -5.09 -19.43 22.65
N GLY A 97 -5.05 -18.68 21.55
CA GLY A 97 -4.69 -19.17 20.22
C GLY A 97 -5.88 -19.61 19.38
N GLY A 98 -6.20 -18.84 18.32
CA GLY A 98 -7.10 -19.26 17.26
C GLY A 98 -6.47 -20.35 16.39
N VAL A 99 -7.29 -21.17 15.75
CA VAL A 99 -6.89 -22.20 14.77
C VAL A 99 -6.27 -21.54 13.54
N GLY A 100 -6.78 -20.37 13.17
CA GLY A 100 -6.22 -19.55 12.11
C GLY A 100 -6.96 -18.23 11.96
N GLU A 101 -6.31 -17.27 11.31
CA GLU A 101 -6.86 -15.95 11.03
C GLU A 101 -6.68 -15.57 9.56
N VAL A 102 -7.69 -14.92 8.97
CA VAL A 102 -7.57 -14.26 7.67
C VAL A 102 -8.02 -12.80 7.78
N SER A 103 -7.45 -11.92 6.97
CA SER A 103 -7.76 -10.49 6.94
C SER A 103 -8.35 -10.10 5.60
N ILE A 104 -9.47 -9.37 5.60
CA ILE A 104 -10.13 -8.87 4.39
C ILE A 104 -10.42 -7.38 4.55
N ASP A 105 -10.10 -6.59 3.54
CA ASP A 105 -10.56 -5.21 3.43
C ASP A 105 -11.98 -5.18 2.86
N LEU A 106 -12.96 -4.79 3.69
CA LEU A 106 -14.35 -4.67 3.23
C LEU A 106 -14.62 -3.40 2.41
N ALA A 107 -13.70 -2.43 2.39
CA ALA A 107 -13.84 -1.23 1.56
C ALA A 107 -13.82 -1.57 0.06
N SER A 108 -13.03 -2.58 -0.31
CA SER A 108 -12.93 -3.12 -1.67
C SER A 108 -14.26 -3.69 -2.22
N TYR A 109 -15.23 -4.00 -1.35
CA TYR A 109 -16.52 -4.60 -1.73
C TYR A 109 -17.70 -3.63 -1.64
N VAL A 110 -17.46 -2.36 -1.33
CA VAL A 110 -18.54 -1.35 -1.19
C VAL A 110 -19.27 -1.09 -2.50
N GLU A 111 -18.56 -1.16 -3.62
CA GLU A 111 -19.12 -0.93 -4.97
C GLU A 111 -19.51 -2.23 -5.68
N ALA A 112 -19.24 -3.40 -5.08
CA ALA A 112 -19.57 -4.70 -5.67
C ALA A 112 -21.10 -4.91 -5.73
N THR A 113 -21.59 -5.28 -6.91
CA THR A 113 -23.00 -5.61 -7.17
C THR A 113 -23.28 -7.10 -7.10
N GLU A 114 -22.26 -7.93 -7.31
CA GLU A 114 -22.34 -9.39 -7.29
C GLU A 114 -21.72 -9.98 -6.02
N ILE A 115 -22.06 -11.24 -5.72
CA ILE A 115 -21.45 -11.97 -4.60
C ILE A 115 -19.99 -12.24 -4.94
N SER A 116 -19.09 -11.80 -4.06
CA SER A 116 -17.66 -12.04 -4.19
C SER A 116 -17.25 -13.23 -3.34
N SER A 117 -16.60 -14.24 -3.92
CA SER A 117 -16.11 -15.41 -3.19
C SER A 117 -14.59 -15.43 -3.15
N LEU A 118 -14.02 -15.62 -1.97
CA LEU A 118 -12.58 -15.61 -1.72
C LEU A 118 -12.18 -16.93 -1.06
N ALA A 119 -10.99 -17.44 -1.40
CA ALA A 119 -10.36 -18.57 -0.73
C ALA A 119 -9.02 -18.08 -0.15
N LEU A 120 -8.88 -18.05 1.17
CA LEU A 120 -7.75 -17.44 1.85
C LEU A 120 -7.06 -18.44 2.78
N PRO A 121 -5.72 -18.60 2.71
CA PRO A 121 -4.98 -19.41 3.66
C PRO A 121 -4.87 -18.70 5.01
N PHE A 122 -4.90 -19.48 6.09
CA PHE A 122 -4.75 -18.94 7.44
C PHE A 122 -3.35 -18.41 7.70
N LYS A 123 -3.25 -17.21 8.28
CA LYS A 123 -2.01 -16.67 8.82
C LYS A 123 -1.65 -17.44 10.10
N ASN A 124 -0.42 -17.95 10.18
CA ASN A 124 0.17 -18.70 11.31
C ASN A 124 -0.27 -20.17 11.48
N ALA A 125 -0.98 -20.79 10.54
CA ALA A 125 -1.25 -22.23 10.60
C ALA A 125 -0.18 -23.00 9.81
N ASN A 126 0.48 -23.99 10.42
CA ASN A 126 1.39 -24.94 9.74
C ASN A 126 0.63 -25.92 8.82
N SER A 127 -0.54 -25.55 8.32
CA SER A 127 -1.47 -26.40 7.56
C SER A 127 -1.95 -25.67 6.31
N PHE A 128 -2.17 -26.41 5.22
CA PHE A 128 -2.77 -25.93 3.96
C PHE A 128 -4.28 -25.58 4.07
N ALA A 129 -4.79 -25.35 5.28
CA ALA A 129 -6.19 -25.06 5.53
C ALA A 129 -6.58 -23.70 4.93
N LEU A 130 -7.71 -23.68 4.22
CA LEU A 130 -8.25 -22.52 3.55
C LEU A 130 -9.60 -22.14 4.16
N LEU A 131 -9.80 -20.85 4.41
CA LEU A 131 -11.11 -20.29 4.68
C LEU A 131 -11.67 -19.69 3.40
N HIS A 132 -12.83 -20.18 3.01
CA HIS A 132 -13.61 -19.62 1.92
C HIS A 132 -14.67 -18.69 2.47
N VAL A 133 -14.73 -17.47 1.92
CA VAL A 133 -15.64 -16.40 2.36
C VAL A 133 -16.41 -15.89 1.16
N SER A 134 -17.75 -15.99 1.20
CA SER A 134 -18.62 -15.32 0.24
C SER A 134 -19.17 -14.04 0.86
N ILE A 135 -18.91 -12.92 0.20
CA ILE A 135 -19.24 -11.55 0.60
C ILE A 135 -20.31 -11.01 -0.35
N GLN A 136 -21.47 -10.66 0.21
CA GLN A 136 -22.55 -10.04 -0.54
C GLN A 136 -22.95 -8.73 0.13
N LYS A 137 -22.88 -7.62 -0.61
CA LYS A 137 -23.45 -6.35 -0.15
C LYS A 137 -24.97 -6.43 -0.19
N MET A 138 -25.63 -6.22 0.94
CA MET A 138 -27.08 -6.16 1.01
C MET A 138 -27.53 -4.77 0.56
N HIS A 139 -28.35 -4.71 -0.49
CA HIS A 139 -29.01 -3.48 -0.91
C HIS A 139 -30.16 -3.16 0.07
N GLY A 140 -29.83 -2.41 1.12
CA GLY A 140 -30.82 -1.76 1.96
C GLY A 140 -31.14 -0.38 1.41
N SER A 141 -32.42 -0.13 1.15
CA SER A 141 -33.00 1.18 0.85
C SER A 141 -32.32 2.30 1.65
N SER A 142 -31.54 3.13 0.96
CA SER A 142 -30.99 4.36 1.53
C SER A 142 -32.08 5.43 1.52
N ASP A 143 -32.94 5.42 2.53
CA ASP A 143 -33.71 6.61 2.89
C ASP A 143 -33.52 6.86 4.40
N PRO A 144 -32.76 7.89 4.79
CA PRO A 144 -32.52 8.20 6.20
C PRO A 144 -33.58 9.20 6.68
N ARG A 145 -34.83 8.75 6.83
CA ARG A 145 -35.82 9.44 7.67
C ARG A 145 -36.66 8.41 8.41
N ASP A 146 -36.62 8.55 9.74
CA ASP A 146 -37.34 7.78 10.76
C ASP A 146 -36.93 6.30 10.81
N ILE A 147 -36.29 5.81 11.86
CA ILE A 147 -36.98 5.41 13.08
C ILE A 147 -35.97 5.42 14.23
N ASN A 148 -36.30 6.22 15.24
CA ASN A 148 -35.80 6.07 16.60
C ASN A 148 -37.03 5.82 17.48
N GLY A 149 -36.99 4.77 18.30
CA GLY A 149 -38.07 4.34 19.21
C GLY A 149 -38.88 3.17 18.65
N SER A 150 -39.35 2.21 19.42
CA SER A 150 -39.24 1.85 20.83
C SER A 150 -39.80 0.43 20.91
N TYR A 151 -39.31 -0.39 21.84
CA TYR A 151 -39.93 -1.68 22.15
C TYR A 151 -41.39 -1.47 22.58
N ASN A 152 -42.32 -2.25 22.02
CA ASN A 152 -43.37 -2.99 22.73
C ASN A 152 -44.30 -3.69 21.72
N GLY A 153 -44.62 -4.95 22.01
CA GLY A 153 -45.59 -5.73 21.25
C GLY A 153 -47.03 -5.34 21.58
N ILE A 154 -47.96 -5.79 20.73
CA ILE A 154 -49.33 -6.21 21.03
C ILE A 154 -49.85 -6.94 19.78
N TYR A 155 -50.45 -8.11 20.01
CA TYR A 155 -51.30 -8.85 19.07
C TYR A 155 -52.48 -8.00 18.61
N THR A 156 -52.87 -8.10 17.34
CA THR A 156 -54.29 -8.25 16.98
C THR A 156 -54.44 -8.68 15.52
N ASP A 157 -55.18 -9.76 15.35
CA ASP A 157 -55.70 -10.32 14.12
C ASP A 157 -56.75 -9.42 13.43
N HIS A 158 -57.02 -9.80 12.17
CA HIS A 158 -58.20 -9.59 11.31
C HIS A 158 -57.87 -8.76 10.06
N GLN A 159 -58.24 -9.09 8.83
CA GLN A 159 -58.93 -10.22 8.19
C GLN A 159 -59.02 -9.83 6.69
N ALA A 160 -59.15 -10.83 5.82
CA ALA A 160 -59.46 -10.81 4.37
C ALA A 160 -58.25 -10.67 3.42
N SER A 161 -57.77 -11.73 2.76
CA SER A 161 -58.39 -12.69 1.80
C SER A 161 -58.26 -12.24 0.34
N ILE A 162 -58.05 -13.26 -0.52
CA ILE A 162 -57.96 -13.31 -1.99
C ILE A 162 -56.52 -13.14 -2.49
N GLY A 163 -55.86 -14.11 -3.14
CA GLY A 163 -56.24 -15.44 -3.62
C GLY A 163 -54.99 -16.11 -4.19
N SER A 164 -54.99 -17.43 -4.14
CA SER A 164 -53.98 -18.38 -4.63
C SER A 164 -53.73 -18.23 -6.15
N ASP A 165 -52.61 -18.65 -6.74
CA ASP A 165 -52.27 -20.06 -6.93
C ASP A 165 -50.76 -20.33 -7.09
N ILE A 166 -50.39 -21.47 -6.51
CA ILE A 166 -49.14 -22.20 -6.66
C ILE A 166 -49.22 -23.01 -7.95
N MET A 167 -48.14 -23.04 -8.75
CA MET A 167 -47.79 -24.27 -9.45
C MET A 167 -46.27 -24.41 -9.60
N LEU A 168 -45.77 -25.50 -9.01
CA LEU A 168 -44.44 -26.07 -9.15
C LEU A 168 -44.35 -26.86 -10.46
N SER A 169 -43.24 -26.73 -11.18
CA SER A 169 -42.59 -27.78 -12.02
C SER A 169 -41.32 -27.16 -12.60
N SER A 170 -40.07 -27.54 -12.26
CA SER A 170 -39.37 -28.83 -12.36
C SER A 170 -39.15 -29.34 -13.79
N SER A 171 -37.85 -29.46 -14.11
CA SER A 171 -37.18 -30.38 -15.05
C SER A 171 -36.86 -29.97 -16.51
N ASP A 172 -35.53 -29.93 -16.75
CA ASP A 172 -34.72 -30.73 -17.70
C ASP A 172 -34.69 -30.48 -19.23
N ILE A 173 -33.50 -30.03 -19.66
CA ILE A 173 -32.54 -30.60 -20.65
C ILE A 173 -33.02 -31.04 -22.07
N SER A 174 -32.13 -30.72 -23.04
CA SER A 174 -31.92 -31.23 -24.42
C SER A 174 -32.69 -30.52 -25.53
N SER A 175 -32.03 -29.69 -26.35
CA SER A 175 -31.25 -29.99 -27.56
C SER A 175 -32.13 -30.43 -28.75
N TRP A 176 -31.93 -29.77 -29.90
CA TRP A 176 -31.62 -30.36 -31.21
C TRP A 176 -31.66 -29.27 -32.29
N LEU A 177 -30.72 -29.41 -33.23
CA LEU A 177 -30.51 -28.59 -34.43
C LEU A 177 -31.61 -28.83 -35.47
N ASP A 178 -31.92 -27.81 -36.29
CA ASP A 178 -31.76 -27.97 -37.75
C ASP A 178 -31.73 -26.62 -38.51
N THR A 179 -30.92 -26.58 -39.57
CA THR A 179 -30.75 -25.45 -40.52
C THR A 179 -31.00 -25.97 -41.93
N PRO A 180 -31.48 -25.15 -42.88
CA PRO A 180 -30.61 -24.77 -44.03
C PRO A 180 -30.86 -23.32 -44.54
N HIS A 181 -29.88 -22.42 -44.69
CA HIS A 181 -28.95 -22.19 -45.84
C HIS A 181 -29.67 -21.96 -47.19
N LYS A 182 -29.47 -20.92 -48.02
CA LYS A 182 -28.37 -19.96 -48.28
C LYS A 182 -28.91 -18.68 -48.97
N HIS A 183 -28.22 -17.54 -48.81
CA HIS A 183 -27.63 -16.77 -49.92
C HIS A 183 -26.61 -15.73 -49.39
N GLU A 184 -25.35 -15.93 -49.77
CA GLU A 184 -24.21 -14.99 -49.76
C GLU A 184 -24.18 -14.21 -51.11
N PRO A 185 -23.33 -13.17 -51.39
CA PRO A 185 -21.98 -12.95 -50.82
C PRO A 185 -21.44 -11.49 -50.67
N LYS A 186 -20.24 -11.42 -50.05
CA LYS A 186 -19.08 -10.52 -50.29
C LYS A 186 -18.87 -9.24 -49.45
N SER A 187 -17.67 -9.23 -48.87
CA SER A 187 -16.97 -8.24 -48.04
C SER A 187 -16.39 -7.06 -48.83
N PRO A 188 -15.83 -6.04 -48.13
CA PRO A 188 -14.37 -6.04 -48.00
C PRO A 188 -13.82 -5.67 -46.59
N LYS A 189 -12.61 -6.16 -46.31
CA LYS A 189 -11.74 -5.75 -45.20
C LYS A 189 -11.16 -4.36 -45.47
N LEU A 190 -11.03 -3.51 -44.44
CA LEU A 190 -9.90 -2.59 -44.33
C LEU A 190 -9.63 -2.17 -42.88
N THR A 191 -8.40 -2.45 -42.47
CA THR A 191 -7.68 -1.99 -41.28
C THR A 191 -7.62 -0.47 -41.22
N ARG A 192 -7.98 0.18 -40.10
CA ARG A 192 -7.26 1.38 -39.61
C ARG A 192 -7.66 1.78 -38.19
N GLU A 193 -6.62 1.97 -37.38
CA GLU A 193 -6.59 2.68 -36.10
C GLU A 193 -7.27 4.04 -36.20
N PHE A 194 -7.96 4.47 -35.13
CA PHE A 194 -8.18 5.89 -34.88
C PHE A 194 -8.02 6.24 -33.40
N SER A 195 -7.23 7.29 -33.22
CA SER A 195 -6.65 7.81 -32.02
C SER A 195 -7.65 8.58 -31.15
N ILE A 196 -7.36 8.59 -29.86
CA ILE A 196 -8.00 9.38 -28.81
C ILE A 196 -7.91 10.86 -29.15
N THR A 197 -9.07 11.48 -29.42
CA THR A 197 -9.24 12.93 -29.56
C THR A 197 -9.06 13.61 -28.21
N LYS A 198 -7.99 14.41 -28.12
CA LYS A 198 -7.66 15.30 -27.01
C LYS A 198 -8.39 16.64 -27.24
N ASP A 199 -9.50 16.86 -26.55
CA ASP A 199 -10.23 18.13 -26.62
C ASP A 199 -9.73 19.09 -25.52
N ARG A 200 -8.75 19.91 -25.93
CA ARG A 200 -8.75 21.37 -25.83
C ARG A 200 -9.33 22.02 -24.55
N PHE A 201 -8.56 22.00 -23.48
CA PHE A 201 -8.61 23.08 -22.47
C PHE A 201 -7.89 24.33 -23.02
N LEU A 202 -8.61 25.45 -23.05
CA LEU A 202 -8.13 26.73 -23.52
C LEU A 202 -7.05 27.29 -22.57
N GLN A 203 -5.85 27.42 -23.13
CA GLN A 203 -4.69 28.10 -22.61
C GLN A 203 -4.92 29.62 -22.66
N TRP A 204 -4.65 30.28 -21.53
CA TRP A 204 -4.66 31.73 -21.38
C TRP A 204 -3.41 32.32 -22.02
N ASP A 205 -3.54 32.98 -23.17
CA ASP A 205 -2.49 33.79 -23.77
C ASP A 205 -2.62 35.24 -23.30
N TRP A 206 -1.70 35.65 -22.42
CA TRP A 206 -1.40 37.05 -22.17
C TRP A 206 -0.19 37.46 -23.02
N LEU A 207 -0.25 38.70 -23.49
CA LEU A 207 0.80 39.52 -24.12
C LEU A 207 0.89 39.43 -25.65
N ASN A 208 0.48 40.53 -26.30
CA ASN A 208 1.37 41.26 -27.21
C ASN A 208 0.89 42.71 -27.36
N VAL A 209 1.49 43.58 -26.55
CA VAL A 209 1.54 45.03 -26.80
C VAL A 209 2.36 45.23 -28.07
N SER A 210 1.72 45.73 -29.13
CA SER A 210 2.43 46.26 -30.30
C SER A 210 2.24 47.78 -30.35
N ALA A 211 3.37 48.49 -30.43
CA ALA A 211 3.46 49.93 -30.61
C ALA A 211 2.92 50.39 -31.98
N PRO A 212 2.41 51.63 -32.10
CA PRO A 212 1.76 52.10 -33.32
C PRO A 212 2.77 52.63 -34.35
N LYS A 213 2.58 52.26 -35.62
CA LYS A 213 3.09 53.00 -36.79
C LYS A 213 2.08 52.98 -37.91
N LEU A 214 1.75 54.18 -38.40
CA LEU A 214 1.17 54.66 -39.66
C LEU A 214 0.27 55.86 -39.29
N SER A 215 0.13 56.95 -40.03
CA SER A 215 0.64 57.44 -41.30
C SER A 215 0.19 58.92 -41.37
N LYS A 216 0.88 59.76 -42.16
CA LYS A 216 0.70 61.22 -42.21
C LYS A 216 -0.12 61.65 -43.44
N GLY A 217 -1.06 62.58 -43.25
CA GLY A 217 -1.77 63.37 -44.29
C GLY A 217 -3.29 63.08 -44.32
N ALA A 218 -4.23 64.03 -44.35
CA ALA A 218 -4.19 65.46 -44.63
C ALA A 218 -5.39 66.22 -43.98
N SER A 219 -5.23 67.54 -43.90
CA SER A 219 -6.20 68.61 -43.58
C SER A 219 -7.46 68.57 -44.48
N SER A 220 -8.68 69.04 -44.16
CA SER A 220 -9.10 70.30 -43.53
C SER A 220 -10.61 70.35 -43.20
N THR A 221 -10.94 71.07 -42.11
CA THR A 221 -12.04 72.05 -41.89
C THR A 221 -13.52 71.69 -41.70
N SER A 222 -14.10 72.44 -40.74
CA SER A 222 -15.51 72.81 -40.51
C SER A 222 -16.38 71.78 -39.76
N THR A 223 -17.25 72.08 -38.80
CA THR A 223 -17.68 73.27 -38.04
C THR A 223 -18.64 72.69 -36.99
N LEU A 224 -18.54 73.11 -35.72
CA LEU A 224 -19.64 73.20 -34.74
C LEU A 224 -20.37 71.90 -34.35
N GLU A 225 -20.07 71.35 -33.17
CA GLU A 225 -21.04 71.21 -32.07
C GLU A 225 -20.32 70.68 -30.82
N GLU A 226 -20.14 71.55 -29.82
CA GLU A 226 -19.95 71.15 -28.42
C GLU A 226 -21.27 70.62 -27.86
N ILE A 227 -21.16 69.83 -26.79
CA ILE A 227 -22.20 69.15 -25.99
C ILE A 227 -22.32 67.67 -26.41
N TYR A 228 -21.56 66.77 -25.74
CA TYR A 228 -22.01 65.42 -25.28
C TYR A 228 -20.90 64.52 -24.65
N GLU A 229 -19.72 65.02 -24.25
CA GLU A 229 -18.65 64.13 -23.75
C GLU A 229 -18.57 63.89 -22.23
N GLU A 230 -19.34 64.57 -21.37
CA GLU A 230 -19.09 64.50 -19.92
C GLU A 230 -19.74 63.28 -19.22
N ASN A 231 -20.76 62.64 -19.81
CA ASN A 231 -21.45 61.51 -19.16
C ASN A 231 -20.82 60.13 -19.42
N CYS A 232 -20.00 59.96 -20.44
CA CYS A 232 -19.39 58.66 -20.78
C CYS A 232 -18.21 58.30 -19.85
N SER A 233 -17.51 59.32 -19.34
CA SER A 233 -16.38 59.16 -18.42
C SER A 233 -16.84 58.70 -17.03
N TYR A 234 -17.95 59.26 -16.53
CA TYR A 234 -18.46 58.95 -15.19
C TYR A 234 -18.96 57.50 -15.06
N THR A 235 -19.67 56.99 -16.07
CA THR A 235 -20.14 55.60 -16.10
C THR A 235 -18.99 54.59 -16.15
N MET A 236 -17.93 54.90 -16.91
CA MET A 236 -16.74 54.06 -17.01
C MET A 236 -15.91 54.06 -15.71
N ILE A 237 -15.82 55.22 -15.04
CA ILE A 237 -15.18 55.34 -13.72
C ILE A 237 -15.94 54.54 -12.66
N GLN A 238 -17.28 54.56 -12.67
CA GLN A 238 -18.08 53.76 -11.74
C GLN A 238 -17.92 52.25 -11.99
N ASP A 239 -17.91 51.80 -13.25
CA ASP A 239 -17.66 50.40 -13.61
C ASP A 239 -16.25 49.94 -13.19
N LEU A 240 -15.23 50.77 -13.42
CA LEU A 240 -13.87 50.52 -12.95
C LEU A 240 -13.80 50.43 -11.41
N LYS A 241 -14.53 51.29 -10.69
CA LYS A 241 -14.59 51.26 -9.23
C LYS A 241 -15.23 49.97 -8.70
N VAL A 242 -16.27 49.48 -9.36
CA VAL A 242 -16.90 48.18 -9.05
C VAL A 242 -15.94 47.03 -9.33
N LYS A 243 -15.23 47.05 -10.47
CA LYS A 243 -14.22 46.03 -10.82
C LYS A 243 -13.04 46.02 -9.84
N VAL A 244 -12.53 47.18 -9.44
CA VAL A 244 -11.49 47.29 -8.41
C VAL A 244 -11.99 46.70 -7.09
N ALA A 245 -13.20 47.05 -6.65
CA ALA A 245 -13.77 46.47 -5.43
C ALA A 245 -13.99 44.94 -5.52
N ALA A 246 -14.34 44.42 -6.69
CA ALA A 246 -14.46 42.98 -6.92
C ALA A 246 -13.09 42.27 -6.88
N LEU A 247 -12.07 42.85 -7.53
CA LEU A 247 -10.70 42.33 -7.50
C LEU A 247 -10.08 42.41 -6.10
N THR A 248 -10.34 43.47 -5.34
CA THR A 248 -9.91 43.59 -3.94
C THR A 248 -10.53 42.47 -3.08
N ARG A 249 -11.85 42.22 -3.20
CA ARG A 249 -12.49 41.09 -2.50
C ARG A 249 -11.93 39.75 -2.93
N GLN A 250 -11.64 39.56 -4.22
CA GLN A 250 -11.02 38.33 -4.72
C GLN A 250 -9.60 38.12 -4.17
N ALA A 251 -8.82 39.19 -4.04
CA ALA A 251 -7.50 39.14 -3.42
C ALA A 251 -7.59 38.75 -1.94
N GLU A 252 -8.54 39.33 -1.18
CA GLU A 252 -8.80 38.98 0.22
C GLU A 252 -9.19 37.50 0.39
N VAL A 253 -10.05 36.97 -0.50
CA VAL A 253 -10.43 35.54 -0.50
C VAL A 253 -9.21 34.66 -0.80
N SER A 254 -8.40 35.03 -1.79
CA SER A 254 -7.18 34.29 -2.14
C SER A 254 -6.15 34.29 -1.00
N GLU A 255 -6.04 35.39 -0.25
CA GLU A 255 -5.17 35.49 0.93
C GLU A 255 -5.64 34.56 2.06
N LEU A 256 -6.95 34.47 2.31
CA LEU A 256 -7.52 33.53 3.28
C LEU A 256 -7.33 32.06 2.88
N GLU A 257 -7.43 31.75 1.59
CA GLU A 257 -7.14 30.42 1.05
C GLU A 257 -5.66 30.05 1.25
N LEU A 258 -4.74 30.97 0.92
CA LEU A 258 -3.31 30.78 1.16
C LEU A 258 -3.00 30.57 2.64
N GLU A 259 -3.62 31.31 3.54
CA GLU A 259 -3.43 31.14 4.98
C GLU A 259 -3.94 29.78 5.47
N THR A 260 -5.06 29.31 4.91
CA THR A 260 -5.60 27.97 5.20
C THR A 260 -4.64 26.87 4.69
N LEU A 261 -4.09 27.04 3.49
CA LEU A 261 -3.12 26.11 2.91
C LEU A 261 -1.81 26.09 3.72
N ARG A 262 -1.29 27.25 4.12
CA ARG A 262 -0.10 27.34 5.00
C ARG A 262 -0.33 26.58 6.31
N LYS A 263 -1.51 26.73 6.92
CA LYS A 263 -1.88 26.00 8.14
C LYS A 263 -2.00 24.50 7.91
N GLN A 264 -2.54 24.08 6.76
CA GLN A 264 -2.60 22.67 6.40
C GLN A 264 -1.19 22.08 6.21
N ILE A 265 -0.31 22.77 5.49
CA ILE A 265 1.09 22.37 5.32
C ILE A 265 1.80 22.25 6.66
N MET A 266 1.63 23.21 7.57
CA MET A 266 2.22 23.14 8.92
C MET A 266 1.74 21.90 9.71
N ASN A 267 0.46 21.58 9.62
CA ASN A 267 -0.12 20.40 10.27
C ASN A 267 0.41 19.09 9.66
N GLU A 268 0.50 19.01 8.33
CA GLU A 268 1.08 17.85 7.65
C GLU A 268 2.58 17.70 7.94
N MET A 269 3.34 18.79 8.00
CA MET A 269 4.74 18.76 8.44
C MET A 269 4.87 18.28 9.90
N LYS A 270 3.93 18.63 10.77
CA LYS A 270 3.91 18.13 12.16
C LYS A 270 3.63 16.63 12.20
N LYS A 271 2.61 16.15 11.47
CA LYS A 271 2.33 14.71 11.33
C LYS A 271 3.50 13.94 10.74
N GLY A 272 4.14 14.48 9.70
CA GLY A 272 5.33 13.89 9.10
C GLY A 272 6.49 13.77 10.09
N ARG A 273 6.72 14.77 10.93
CA ARG A 273 7.69 14.69 12.03
C ARG A 273 7.32 13.64 13.08
N ASP A 274 6.04 13.53 13.43
CA ASP A 274 5.58 12.55 14.42
C ASP A 274 5.73 11.11 13.88
N ILE A 275 5.35 10.86 12.63
CA ILE A 275 5.58 9.58 11.93
C ILE A 275 7.08 9.29 11.84
N SER A 276 7.91 10.27 11.49
CA SER A 276 9.37 10.09 11.43
C SER A 276 9.96 9.69 12.79
N ARG A 277 9.38 10.17 13.90
CA ARG A 277 9.80 9.78 15.25
C ARG A 277 9.39 8.34 15.55
N GLU A 278 8.17 7.96 15.18
CA GLU A 278 7.66 6.58 15.34
C GLU A 278 8.45 5.58 14.50
N VAL A 279 8.82 5.94 13.27
CA VAL A 279 9.70 5.12 12.43
C VAL A 279 11.07 4.94 13.06
N ALA A 280 11.63 5.99 13.71
CA ALA A 280 12.89 5.87 14.42
C ALA A 280 12.78 4.91 15.61
N THR A 281 11.72 5.01 16.43
CA THR A 281 11.49 4.10 17.55
C THR A 281 11.27 2.66 17.10
N LEU A 282 10.46 2.44 16.06
CA LEU A 282 10.24 1.10 15.50
C LEU A 282 11.53 0.51 14.89
N LYS A 283 12.39 1.35 14.31
CA LYS A 283 13.69 0.92 13.78
C LYS A 283 14.63 0.51 14.92
N GLU A 284 14.61 1.22 16.05
CA GLU A 284 15.34 0.85 17.26
C GLU A 284 14.82 -0.47 17.84
N GLU A 285 13.50 -0.64 17.95
CA GLU A 285 12.88 -1.91 18.39
C GLU A 285 13.24 -3.07 17.47
N ARG A 286 13.19 -2.87 16.15
CA ARG A 286 13.60 -3.87 15.15
C ARG A 286 15.08 -4.24 15.32
N ASN A 287 15.95 -3.26 15.54
CA ASN A 287 17.37 -3.50 15.79
C ASN A 287 17.59 -4.29 17.10
N ALA A 288 16.90 -3.92 18.17
CA ALA A 288 16.96 -4.62 19.45
C ALA A 288 16.44 -6.06 19.34
N LEU A 289 15.36 -6.28 18.59
CA LEU A 289 14.85 -7.62 18.28
C LEU A 289 15.84 -8.41 17.42
N LYS A 290 16.45 -7.78 16.42
CA LYS A 290 17.48 -8.41 15.60
C LYS A 290 18.68 -8.83 16.45
N GLU A 291 19.14 -7.98 17.37
CA GLU A 291 20.21 -8.30 18.30
C GLU A 291 19.82 -9.45 19.24
N LYS A 292 18.58 -9.45 19.77
CA LYS A 292 18.06 -10.59 20.55
C LYS A 292 18.02 -11.88 19.72
N CYS A 293 17.61 -11.82 18.45
CA CYS A 293 17.62 -12.99 17.55
C CYS A 293 19.04 -13.48 17.28
N GLU A 294 20.00 -12.60 17.03
CA GLU A 294 21.41 -12.99 16.85
C GLU A 294 22.00 -13.56 18.15
N LYS A 295 21.63 -13.01 19.32
CA LYS A 295 22.00 -13.56 20.62
C LYS A 295 21.41 -14.96 20.84
N LEU A 296 20.13 -15.15 20.54
CA LEU A 296 19.49 -16.47 20.60
C LEU A 296 20.10 -17.46 19.61
N LYS A 297 20.50 -17.03 18.41
CA LYS A 297 21.27 -17.87 17.48
C LYS A 297 22.65 -18.22 18.03
N SER A 298 23.34 -17.29 18.70
CA SER A 298 24.62 -17.58 19.34
C SER A 298 24.48 -18.50 20.55
N GLU A 299 23.37 -18.41 21.28
CA GLU A 299 23.00 -19.32 22.38
C GLU A 299 22.56 -20.69 21.84
N GLU A 300 21.85 -20.75 20.70
CA GLU A 300 21.54 -21.99 19.98
C GLU A 300 22.81 -22.65 19.45
N VAL A 301 23.76 -21.88 18.90
CA VAL A 301 25.08 -22.36 18.50
C VAL A 301 25.89 -22.83 19.73
N ASN A 302 25.81 -22.16 20.88
CA ASN A 302 26.45 -22.62 22.12
C ASN A 302 25.79 -23.87 22.73
N VAL A 303 24.47 -24.00 22.66
CA VAL A 303 23.74 -25.22 23.05
C VAL A 303 24.03 -26.35 22.07
N LYS A 304 24.26 -26.04 20.78
CA LYS A 304 24.72 -27.00 19.78
C LYS A 304 26.18 -27.37 19.99
N ILE A 305 27.06 -26.46 20.40
CA ILE A 305 28.46 -26.75 20.76
C ILE A 305 28.54 -27.59 22.05
N ASN A 306 27.73 -27.29 23.07
CA ASN A 306 27.63 -28.10 24.29
C ASN A 306 26.91 -29.45 24.06
N GLY A 307 25.93 -29.51 23.16
CA GLY A 307 25.29 -30.75 22.73
C GLY A 307 26.15 -31.59 21.78
N MET A 308 27.07 -30.96 21.04
CA MET A 308 28.02 -31.61 20.13
C MET A 308 29.23 -32.19 20.86
N LEU A 309 29.61 -31.67 22.03
CA LEU A 309 30.71 -32.21 22.83
C LEU A 309 30.46 -33.63 23.39
N LEU A 310 29.24 -34.17 23.22
CA LEU A 310 28.90 -35.57 23.53
C LEU A 310 28.70 -36.46 22.29
N ILE A 311 28.75 -35.92 21.07
CA ILE A 311 28.55 -36.66 19.81
C ILE A 311 29.83 -36.63 18.93
N ASP A 312 30.90 -35.99 19.39
CA ASP A 312 32.14 -35.75 18.64
C ASP A 312 33.09 -36.97 18.53
N GLN A 313 32.57 -38.21 18.51
CA GLN A 313 33.39 -39.40 18.26
C GLN A 313 33.02 -40.22 17.03
N THR A 314 31.99 -39.87 16.26
CA THR A 314 31.72 -40.62 15.02
C THR A 314 31.16 -39.71 13.93
N ASP A 315 32.05 -39.39 12.99
CA ASP A 315 31.73 -38.80 11.69
C ASP A 315 30.46 -39.46 11.10
N PRO A 316 29.43 -38.68 10.67
CA PRO A 316 28.24 -39.23 10.04
C PRO A 316 28.54 -40.17 8.87
N TRP A 317 29.65 -39.98 8.17
CA TRP A 317 30.10 -40.91 7.12
C TRP A 317 30.66 -42.21 7.68
N SER A 318 31.22 -42.21 8.90
CA SER A 318 31.63 -43.41 9.62
C SER A 318 30.43 -44.24 10.06
N LEU A 319 29.36 -43.60 10.55
CA LEU A 319 28.11 -44.31 10.89
C LEU A 319 27.45 -44.93 9.65
N VAL A 320 27.42 -44.20 8.53
CA VAL A 320 26.97 -44.73 7.23
C VAL A 320 27.91 -45.86 6.75
N GLY A 321 29.20 -45.76 7.02
CA GLY A 321 30.19 -46.81 6.75
C GLY A 321 29.98 -48.06 7.61
N GLU A 322 29.62 -47.90 8.88
CA GLU A 322 29.26 -49.00 9.79
C GLU A 322 27.98 -49.70 9.37
N LEU A 323 26.92 -48.96 9.09
CA LEU A 323 25.67 -49.53 8.58
C LEU A 323 25.87 -50.27 7.25
N ARG A 324 26.74 -49.76 6.37
CA ARG A 324 27.11 -50.48 5.13
C ARG A 324 27.87 -51.76 5.41
N ARG A 325 28.79 -51.78 6.38
CA ARG A 325 29.53 -52.99 6.76
C ARG A 325 28.62 -54.03 7.42
N GLU A 326 27.70 -53.59 8.28
CA GLU A 326 26.74 -54.46 8.95
C GLU A 326 25.76 -55.10 7.96
N LEU A 327 25.28 -54.33 6.98
CA LEU A 327 24.47 -54.84 5.87
C LEU A 327 25.22 -55.88 5.02
N VAL A 328 26.52 -55.69 4.78
CA VAL A 328 27.35 -56.66 4.04
C VAL A 328 27.52 -57.94 4.87
N HIS A 329 27.84 -57.82 6.15
CA HIS A 329 27.95 -58.96 7.06
C HIS A 329 26.64 -59.77 7.16
N GLU A 330 25.49 -59.10 7.21
CA GLU A 330 24.19 -59.78 7.25
C GLU A 330 23.85 -60.51 5.94
N LYS A 331 24.24 -59.93 4.79
CA LYS A 331 24.13 -60.61 3.49
C LYS A 331 25.01 -61.87 3.41
N ASP A 332 26.22 -61.79 3.95
CA ASP A 332 27.15 -62.93 3.99
C ASP A 332 26.63 -64.02 4.93
N LEU A 333 26.09 -63.64 6.10
CA LEU A 333 25.45 -64.55 7.05
C LEU A 333 24.24 -65.26 6.42
N CYS A 334 23.37 -64.52 5.72
CA CYS A 334 22.23 -65.08 5.00
C CYS A 334 22.67 -66.07 3.91
N SER A 335 23.77 -65.78 3.21
CA SER A 335 24.33 -66.69 2.19
C SER A 335 24.87 -67.97 2.83
N ASN A 336 25.56 -67.86 3.96
CA ASN A 336 26.07 -69.02 4.72
C ASN A 336 24.96 -69.90 5.30
N LEU A 337 23.92 -69.30 5.91
CA LEU A 337 22.74 -70.03 6.40
C LEU A 337 22.03 -70.78 5.27
N ARG A 338 21.91 -70.17 4.09
CA ARG A 338 21.34 -70.80 2.91
C ARG A 338 22.17 -72.01 2.45
N LEU A 339 23.49 -71.90 2.51
CA LEU A 339 24.40 -72.98 2.14
C LEU A 339 24.33 -74.14 3.15
N GLN A 340 24.27 -73.86 4.45
CA GLN A 340 24.04 -74.87 5.49
C GLN A 340 22.69 -75.58 5.33
N LEU A 341 21.63 -74.85 4.96
CA LEU A 341 20.33 -75.44 4.67
C LEU A 341 20.40 -76.40 3.47
N GLN A 342 21.15 -76.04 2.42
CA GLN A 342 21.32 -76.89 1.26
C GLN A 342 22.12 -78.16 1.59
N GLU A 343 23.18 -78.05 2.40
CA GLU A 343 23.96 -79.20 2.86
C GLU A 343 23.15 -80.14 3.75
N THR A 344 22.36 -79.61 4.68
CA THR A 344 21.45 -80.42 5.52
C THR A 344 20.36 -81.10 4.70
N GLN A 345 19.79 -80.41 3.71
CA GLN A 345 18.85 -81.03 2.76
C GLN A 345 19.49 -82.19 1.98
N LYS A 346 20.74 -82.02 1.54
CA LYS A 346 21.48 -83.08 0.84
C LYS A 346 21.80 -84.28 1.75
N SER A 347 22.27 -84.04 2.97
CA SER A 347 22.53 -85.10 3.95
C SER A 347 21.24 -85.84 4.36
N ASN A 348 20.12 -85.12 4.50
CA ASN A 348 18.82 -85.73 4.74
C ASN A 348 18.39 -86.63 3.57
N ALA A 349 18.63 -86.22 2.32
CA ALA A 349 18.36 -87.05 1.15
C ALA A 349 19.22 -88.33 1.15
N GLU A 350 20.50 -88.24 1.55
CA GLU A 350 21.39 -89.40 1.69
C GLU A 350 20.94 -90.35 2.82
N LEU A 351 20.48 -89.82 3.96
CA LEU A 351 19.92 -90.63 5.05
C LEU A 351 18.65 -91.36 4.67
N VAL A 352 17.75 -90.72 3.89
CA VAL A 352 16.55 -91.38 3.36
C VAL A 352 16.94 -92.55 2.45
N LEU A 353 17.92 -92.36 1.57
CA LEU A 353 18.43 -93.45 0.73
C LEU A 353 19.05 -94.58 1.56
N ALA A 354 19.77 -94.27 2.63
CA ALA A 354 20.34 -95.28 3.53
C ALA A 354 19.26 -96.06 4.32
N LEU A 355 18.17 -95.40 4.71
CA LEU A 355 17.01 -96.02 5.34
C LEU A 355 16.23 -96.92 4.37
N GLU A 356 16.10 -96.52 3.10
CA GLU A 356 15.49 -97.35 2.06
C GLU A 356 16.29 -98.66 1.86
N ILE A 357 17.63 -98.56 1.85
CA ILE A 357 18.53 -99.71 1.71
C ILE A 357 18.45 -100.63 2.95
N SER A 358 18.36 -100.10 4.17
CA SER A 358 18.25 -100.93 5.38
C SER A 358 16.89 -101.62 5.49
N LYS A 359 15.82 -100.99 5.00
CA LYS A 359 14.48 -101.60 4.91
C LYS A 359 14.45 -102.78 3.92
N SER A 360 15.18 -102.67 2.81
CA SER A 360 15.36 -103.78 1.84
C SER A 360 16.24 -104.95 2.35
N LYS A 361 16.87 -104.81 3.53
CA LYS A 361 17.79 -105.81 4.10
C LYS A 361 17.23 -106.58 5.31
N SER A 362 16.03 -106.24 5.77
CA SER A 362 15.34 -106.91 6.90
C SER A 362 14.29 -107.95 6.49
N GLU A 363 14.10 -108.24 5.21
CA GLU A 363 13.12 -109.23 4.71
C GLU A 363 13.74 -110.56 4.19
N SER A 364 15.01 -110.85 4.48
CA SER A 364 15.70 -112.05 3.93
C SER A 364 16.44 -112.89 4.99
N ILE A 365 15.86 -113.10 6.18
CA ILE A 365 16.37 -114.11 7.14
C ILE A 365 15.21 -114.76 7.91
N CYS A 366 14.68 -115.87 7.39
CA CYS A 366 14.03 -116.91 8.21
C CYS A 366 13.86 -118.20 7.40
N PHE A 367 14.08 -119.33 8.09
CA PHE A 367 13.97 -120.74 7.66
C PHE A 367 15.22 -121.41 7.07
N GLU A 368 16.11 -121.85 7.97
CA GLU A 368 16.75 -123.17 7.83
C GLU A 368 16.40 -123.97 9.09
N SER A 369 15.68 -125.08 8.88
CA SER A 369 15.13 -125.97 9.89
C SER A 369 16.15 -127.05 10.24
N GLU A 370 16.41 -127.23 11.53
CA GLU A 370 16.99 -128.44 12.11
C GLU A 370 16.17 -129.69 11.72
N MET A 371 16.84 -130.75 11.30
CA MET A 371 16.49 -132.15 11.57
C MET A 371 17.76 -133.00 11.40
N ASP A 372 18.39 -133.40 12.50
CA ASP A 372 19.41 -134.47 12.51
C ASP A 372 18.87 -135.59 13.40
N TYR A 373 18.58 -136.73 12.76
CA TYR A 373 17.93 -137.89 13.36
C TYR A 373 18.96 -138.89 13.89
N ASP A 374 18.59 -139.43 15.04
CA ASP A 374 19.17 -140.51 15.84
C ASP A 374 20.11 -141.50 15.14
N GLU A 375 21.28 -141.63 15.76
CA GLU A 375 22.41 -142.55 15.54
C GLU A 375 22.04 -144.05 15.65
N GLU A 376 20.77 -144.41 15.90
CA GLU A 376 20.31 -145.79 16.12
C GLU A 376 19.99 -146.56 14.82
N GLN A 377 19.99 -145.88 13.66
CA GLN A 377 19.72 -146.52 12.36
C GLN A 377 20.97 -147.13 11.69
N ARG A 378 22.16 -146.91 12.28
CA ARG A 378 23.45 -147.36 11.73
C ARG A 378 23.89 -148.77 12.21
N GLU A 379 23.38 -149.23 13.36
CA GLU A 379 23.72 -150.57 13.90
C GLU A 379 22.81 -151.69 13.36
N LEU A 380 21.68 -151.35 12.72
CA LEU A 380 20.79 -152.35 12.09
C LEU A 380 21.18 -152.66 10.63
N GLU A 381 21.98 -151.81 9.98
CA GLU A 381 22.44 -152.00 8.59
C GLU A 381 23.63 -152.97 8.48
N GLU A 382 24.32 -153.28 9.58
CA GLU A 382 25.48 -154.19 9.58
C GLU A 382 25.10 -155.69 9.66
N PHE A 383 23.88 -156.03 10.10
CA PHE A 383 23.40 -157.42 10.15
C PHE A 383 22.63 -157.87 8.89
N VAL A 384 22.30 -156.94 7.98
CA VAL A 384 21.57 -157.22 6.72
C VAL A 384 22.52 -157.58 5.56
N GLN A 385 23.83 -157.66 5.83
CA GLN A 385 24.89 -157.93 4.88
C GLN A 385 25.07 -159.43 4.53
N GLU A 386 24.01 -160.24 4.49
CA GLU A 386 24.11 -161.63 4.04
C GLU A 386 22.90 -162.15 3.26
N HIS A 387 22.24 -161.31 2.45
CA HIS A 387 21.39 -161.77 1.34
C HIS A 387 21.48 -160.78 0.17
N SER A 388 21.83 -161.26 -1.03
CA SER A 388 22.04 -160.44 -2.25
C SER A 388 20.82 -159.60 -2.64
N ASP A 389 19.61 -160.02 -2.23
CA ASP A 389 18.35 -159.43 -2.66
C ASP A 389 17.91 -158.24 -1.76
N VAL A 390 18.46 -158.10 -0.55
CA VAL A 390 18.05 -157.04 0.41
C VAL A 390 18.77 -155.71 0.14
N LYS A 391 20.01 -155.75 -0.39
CA LYS A 391 20.76 -154.54 -0.81
C LYS A 391 20.09 -153.81 -1.97
N GLU A 392 19.59 -154.57 -2.95
CA GLU A 392 18.86 -154.00 -4.08
C GLU A 392 17.55 -153.37 -3.62
N THR A 393 16.87 -154.02 -2.66
CA THR A 393 15.63 -153.52 -2.05
C THR A 393 15.87 -152.20 -1.29
N TYR A 394 16.92 -152.09 -0.49
CA TYR A 394 17.27 -150.86 0.23
C TYR A 394 17.68 -149.69 -0.69
N LEU A 395 18.44 -149.97 -1.77
CA LEU A 395 18.76 -148.96 -2.78
C LEU A 395 17.52 -148.48 -3.54
N LEU A 396 16.57 -149.38 -3.80
CA LEU A 396 15.27 -149.05 -4.37
C LEU A 396 14.47 -148.16 -3.41
N GLU A 397 14.48 -148.48 -2.12
CA GLU A 397 13.80 -147.72 -1.07
C GLU A 397 14.36 -146.30 -0.93
N GLN A 398 15.68 -146.11 -0.89
CA GLN A 398 16.30 -144.78 -0.94
C GLN A 398 15.97 -144.01 -2.23
N LYS A 399 15.88 -144.70 -3.38
CA LYS A 399 15.47 -144.08 -4.65
C LYS A 399 14.01 -143.66 -4.61
N ILE A 400 13.14 -144.48 -4.02
CA ILE A 400 11.72 -144.18 -3.81
C ILE A 400 11.57 -142.96 -2.90
N VAL A 401 12.27 -142.90 -1.77
CA VAL A 401 12.25 -141.74 -0.86
C VAL A 401 12.74 -140.47 -1.53
N ARG A 402 13.85 -140.53 -2.29
CA ARG A 402 14.34 -139.38 -3.06
C ARG A 402 13.34 -138.90 -4.11
N LEU A 403 12.74 -139.83 -4.86
CA LEU A 403 11.73 -139.48 -5.87
C LEU A 403 10.47 -138.89 -5.24
N TYR A 404 10.03 -139.40 -4.09
CA TYR A 404 8.92 -138.78 -3.34
C TYR A 404 9.27 -137.38 -2.84
N GLY A 405 10.48 -137.17 -2.32
CA GLY A 405 10.96 -135.84 -1.94
C GLY A 405 11.03 -134.86 -3.12
N GLU A 406 11.47 -135.32 -4.30
CA GLU A 406 11.48 -134.52 -5.53
C GLU A 406 10.06 -134.18 -6.00
N ILE A 407 9.13 -135.15 -5.91
CA ILE A 407 7.71 -134.93 -6.20
C ILE A 407 7.12 -133.88 -5.25
N ASP A 408 7.42 -133.95 -3.95
CA ASP A 408 6.90 -132.99 -2.97
C ASP A 408 7.53 -131.60 -3.13
N PHE A 409 8.80 -131.53 -3.54
CA PHE A 409 9.45 -130.29 -3.95
C PHE A 409 8.74 -129.67 -5.16
N TYR A 410 8.51 -130.42 -6.25
CA TYR A 410 7.79 -129.90 -7.42
C TYR A 410 6.34 -129.53 -7.13
N LYS A 411 5.65 -130.19 -6.19
CA LYS A 411 4.32 -129.77 -5.74
C LYS A 411 4.38 -128.42 -5.05
N LYS A 412 5.35 -128.24 -4.14
CA LYS A 412 5.54 -126.97 -3.44
C LYS A 412 5.91 -125.84 -4.41
N ASP A 413 6.83 -126.07 -5.33
CA ASP A 413 7.20 -125.11 -6.38
C ASP A 413 6.00 -124.76 -7.27
N LYS A 414 5.15 -125.73 -7.60
CA LYS A 414 3.91 -125.49 -8.33
C LYS A 414 2.95 -124.60 -7.55
N ASP A 415 2.76 -124.86 -6.26
CA ASP A 415 1.88 -124.08 -5.38
C ASP A 415 2.44 -122.65 -5.17
N ASP A 416 3.76 -122.49 -5.05
CA ASP A 416 4.44 -121.19 -4.95
C ASP A 416 4.31 -120.38 -6.27
N LEU A 417 4.44 -121.04 -7.42
CA LEU A 417 4.19 -120.42 -8.74
C LEU A 417 2.72 -120.01 -8.92
N GLU A 418 1.78 -120.82 -8.42
CA GLU A 418 0.35 -120.50 -8.44
C GLU A 418 0.06 -119.25 -7.60
N LEU A 419 0.64 -119.16 -6.40
CA LEU A 419 0.52 -117.98 -5.53
C LEU A 419 1.13 -116.72 -6.15
N GLN A 420 2.28 -116.83 -6.83
CA GLN A 420 2.87 -115.70 -7.57
C GLN A 420 1.97 -115.23 -8.72
N MET A 421 1.35 -116.17 -9.44
CA MET A 421 0.42 -115.85 -10.53
C MET A 421 -0.83 -115.14 -10.01
N GLU A 422 -1.37 -115.56 -8.87
CA GLU A 422 -2.49 -114.88 -8.20
C GLU A 422 -2.12 -113.47 -7.74
N GLN A 423 -0.92 -113.29 -7.16
CA GLN A 423 -0.44 -111.97 -6.75
C GLN A 423 -0.32 -111.02 -7.95
N MET A 424 0.27 -111.47 -9.07
CA MET A 424 0.35 -110.64 -10.28
C MET A 424 -1.03 -110.27 -10.84
N ALA A 425 -2.01 -111.19 -10.75
CA ALA A 425 -3.37 -110.90 -11.18
C ALA A 425 -4.04 -109.82 -10.31
N LEU A 426 -3.77 -109.84 -9.01
CA LEU A 426 -4.25 -108.82 -8.07
C LEU A 426 -3.60 -107.46 -8.32
N ASP A 427 -2.28 -107.42 -8.53
CA ASP A 427 -1.54 -106.19 -8.84
C ASP A 427 -2.01 -105.56 -10.16
N TYR A 428 -2.33 -106.38 -11.16
CA TYR A 428 -2.89 -105.91 -12.43
C TYR A 428 -4.24 -105.20 -12.25
N GLU A 429 -5.12 -105.73 -11.38
CA GLU A 429 -6.43 -105.12 -11.14
C GLU A 429 -6.31 -103.83 -10.30
N ILE A 430 -5.38 -103.76 -9.34
CA ILE A 430 -5.06 -102.53 -8.61
C ILE A 430 -4.60 -101.44 -9.58
N LEU A 431 -3.62 -101.74 -10.43
CA LEU A 431 -3.06 -100.78 -11.38
C LEU A 431 -4.13 -100.27 -12.36
N LYS A 432 -5.04 -101.15 -12.77
CA LYS A 432 -6.17 -100.80 -13.64
C LYS A 432 -7.16 -99.86 -12.94
N GLN A 433 -7.44 -100.07 -11.66
CA GLN A 433 -8.29 -99.20 -10.86
C GLN A 433 -7.66 -97.82 -10.64
N GLU A 434 -6.37 -97.76 -10.31
CA GLU A 434 -5.63 -96.51 -10.16
C GLU A 434 -5.58 -95.71 -11.46
N ASN A 435 -5.36 -96.39 -12.59
CA ASN A 435 -5.37 -95.73 -13.90
C ASN A 435 -6.76 -95.16 -14.24
N HIS A 436 -7.83 -95.86 -13.86
CA HIS A 436 -9.19 -95.32 -14.00
C HIS A 436 -9.41 -94.09 -13.11
N ASP A 437 -8.94 -94.10 -11.86
CA ASP A 437 -9.04 -92.96 -10.94
C ASP A 437 -8.25 -91.74 -11.45
N ILE A 438 -7.03 -91.94 -11.94
CA ILE A 438 -6.21 -90.88 -12.55
C ILE A 438 -6.91 -90.30 -13.79
N SER A 439 -7.47 -91.14 -14.66
CA SER A 439 -8.25 -90.67 -15.82
C SER A 439 -9.48 -89.86 -15.41
N CYS A 440 -10.19 -90.28 -14.36
CA CYS A 440 -11.33 -89.55 -13.83
C CYS A 440 -10.92 -88.19 -13.24
N LYS A 441 -9.83 -88.14 -12.47
CA LYS A 441 -9.25 -86.89 -11.94
C LYS A 441 -8.77 -85.95 -13.03
N LEU A 442 -8.13 -86.46 -14.08
CA LEU A 442 -7.66 -85.65 -15.21
C LEU A 442 -8.84 -85.03 -15.97
N LYS A 443 -9.90 -85.81 -16.22
CA LYS A 443 -11.14 -85.29 -16.83
C LYS A 443 -11.83 -84.27 -15.94
N HIS A 444 -11.85 -84.49 -14.63
CA HIS A 444 -12.36 -83.50 -13.68
C HIS A 444 -11.54 -82.20 -13.73
N SER A 445 -10.21 -82.26 -13.75
CA SER A 445 -9.36 -81.07 -13.86
C SER A 445 -9.56 -80.32 -15.17
N GLN A 446 -9.69 -81.05 -16.30
CA GLN A 446 -9.98 -80.45 -17.61
C GLN A 446 -11.36 -79.78 -17.66
N LEU A 447 -12.37 -80.39 -17.04
CA LEU A 447 -13.70 -79.78 -16.93
C LEU A 447 -13.71 -78.60 -15.94
N GLN A 448 -12.86 -78.63 -14.90
CA GLN A 448 -12.70 -77.52 -13.94
C GLN A 448 -11.96 -76.33 -14.55
N GLU A 449 -10.96 -76.55 -15.42
CA GLU A 449 -10.33 -75.49 -16.24
C GLU A 449 -11.29 -74.89 -17.27
N GLN A 450 -12.24 -75.68 -17.79
CA GLN A 450 -13.32 -75.15 -18.65
C GLN A 450 -14.44 -74.45 -17.85
N CYS A 451 -14.49 -74.64 -16.53
CA CYS A 451 -15.53 -74.10 -15.63
C CYS A 451 -15.02 -73.06 -14.62
N THR A 452 -13.81 -72.51 -14.78
CA THR A 452 -13.60 -71.12 -14.29
C THR A 452 -14.48 -70.22 -15.16
N PRO A 453 -15.38 -69.41 -14.61
CA PRO A 453 -16.35 -68.70 -15.42
C PRO A 453 -15.61 -67.73 -16.34
N TYR A 454 -15.59 -68.03 -17.65
CA TYR A 454 -15.13 -67.10 -18.68
C TYR A 454 -15.77 -65.71 -18.53
N THR A 455 -16.96 -65.62 -17.92
CA THR A 455 -17.63 -64.37 -17.55
C THR A 455 -16.83 -63.48 -16.60
N THR A 456 -16.03 -64.03 -15.68
CA THR A 456 -15.24 -63.24 -14.72
C THR A 456 -13.97 -62.66 -15.36
N VAL A 457 -13.40 -63.37 -16.34
CA VAL A 457 -12.26 -62.87 -17.11
C VAL A 457 -12.73 -61.79 -18.07
N ASP A 458 -13.83 -62.00 -18.80
CA ASP A 458 -14.41 -61.00 -19.71
C ASP A 458 -14.85 -59.71 -18.97
N GLU A 459 -15.39 -59.82 -17.75
CA GLU A 459 -15.70 -58.64 -16.90
C GLU A 459 -14.45 -57.87 -16.48
N LEU A 460 -13.36 -58.57 -16.13
CA LEU A 460 -12.10 -57.92 -15.80
C LEU A 460 -11.46 -57.28 -17.04
N GLU A 461 -11.56 -57.92 -18.20
CA GLU A 461 -11.03 -57.41 -19.46
C GLU A 461 -11.77 -56.13 -19.90
N THR A 462 -13.10 -56.11 -19.78
CA THR A 462 -13.91 -54.90 -20.04
C THR A 462 -13.65 -53.79 -19.02
N GLN A 463 -13.41 -54.11 -17.75
CA GLN A 463 -12.99 -53.11 -16.76
C GLN A 463 -11.61 -52.53 -17.05
N ILE A 464 -10.65 -53.36 -17.48
CA ILE A 464 -9.32 -52.91 -17.91
C ILE A 464 -9.45 -51.98 -19.11
N GLU A 465 -10.21 -52.36 -20.14
CA GLU A 465 -10.42 -51.53 -21.33
C GLU A 465 -11.09 -50.18 -20.99
N SER A 466 -12.07 -50.18 -20.08
CA SER A 466 -12.69 -48.95 -19.56
C SER A 466 -11.67 -48.04 -18.88
N LEU A 467 -10.85 -48.60 -17.98
CA LEU A 467 -9.84 -47.84 -17.24
C LEU A 467 -8.73 -47.30 -18.17
N GLU A 468 -8.34 -48.06 -19.19
CA GLU A 468 -7.39 -47.62 -20.21
C GLU A 468 -7.93 -46.45 -21.03
N ASN A 469 -9.21 -46.50 -21.42
CA ASN A 469 -9.88 -45.40 -22.11
C ASN A 469 -9.97 -44.14 -21.24
N ASP A 470 -10.29 -44.29 -19.96
CA ASP A 470 -10.32 -43.19 -19.00
C ASP A 470 -8.92 -42.59 -18.79
N LEU A 471 -7.89 -43.42 -18.64
CA LEU A 471 -6.49 -42.98 -18.55
C LEU A 471 -6.06 -42.22 -19.79
N LYS A 472 -6.44 -42.70 -20.98
CA LYS A 472 -6.15 -42.03 -22.26
C LYS A 472 -6.86 -40.69 -22.37
N SER A 473 -8.13 -40.62 -21.94
CA SER A 473 -8.89 -39.38 -21.87
C SER A 473 -8.24 -38.36 -20.93
N LYS A 474 -7.90 -38.79 -19.71
CA LYS A 474 -7.21 -37.96 -18.70
C LYS A 474 -5.83 -37.50 -19.17
N SER A 475 -5.07 -38.35 -19.85
CA SER A 475 -3.79 -37.99 -20.46
C SER A 475 -3.94 -36.90 -21.53
N ASN A 476 -5.00 -36.98 -22.35
CA ASN A 476 -5.31 -35.94 -23.33
C ASN A 476 -5.74 -34.62 -22.67
N GLU A 477 -6.56 -34.66 -21.62
CA GLU A 477 -6.94 -33.49 -20.83
C GLU A 477 -5.71 -32.82 -20.18
N LEU A 478 -4.83 -33.62 -19.56
CA LEU A 478 -3.57 -33.13 -18.98
C LEU A 478 -2.69 -32.46 -20.04
N SER A 479 -2.63 -33.02 -21.25
CA SER A 479 -1.87 -32.47 -22.37
C SER A 479 -2.45 -31.15 -22.90
N LYS A 480 -3.78 -30.99 -22.86
CA LYS A 480 -4.45 -29.71 -23.18
C LYS A 480 -4.20 -28.67 -22.10
N SER A 481 -4.37 -29.04 -20.83
CA SER A 481 -4.08 -28.19 -19.67
C SER A 481 -2.63 -27.71 -19.67
N LYS A 482 -1.68 -28.61 -19.96
CA LYS A 482 -0.26 -28.27 -20.10
C LYS A 482 0.01 -27.23 -21.19
N ARG A 483 -0.70 -27.28 -22.32
CA ARG A 483 -0.59 -26.25 -23.35
C ARG A 483 -1.14 -24.90 -22.86
N PHE A 484 -2.31 -24.93 -22.23
CA PHE A 484 -2.91 -23.72 -21.67
C PHE A 484 -2.04 -23.06 -20.58
N ILE A 485 -1.43 -23.86 -19.71
CA ILE A 485 -0.47 -23.38 -18.69
C ILE A 485 0.73 -22.69 -19.37
N LYS A 486 1.30 -23.27 -20.43
CA LYS A 486 2.39 -22.62 -21.17
C LYS A 486 1.99 -21.29 -21.80
N ASP A 487 0.77 -21.20 -22.33
CA ASP A 487 0.26 -19.95 -22.91
C ASP A 487 0.10 -18.88 -21.81
N LEU A 488 -0.44 -19.25 -20.65
CA LEU A 488 -0.54 -18.38 -19.49
C LEU A 488 0.82 -17.95 -18.94
N GLU A 489 1.79 -18.86 -18.85
CA GLU A 489 3.18 -18.54 -18.47
C GLU A 489 3.79 -17.52 -19.43
N SER A 490 3.54 -17.65 -20.74
CA SER A 490 3.99 -16.67 -21.72
C SER A 490 3.34 -15.31 -21.54
N HIS A 491 2.05 -15.28 -21.17
CA HIS A 491 1.33 -14.05 -20.92
C HIS A 491 1.83 -13.33 -19.66
N ILE A 492 2.05 -14.08 -18.58
CA ILE A 492 2.64 -13.58 -17.34
C ILE A 492 4.02 -12.99 -17.63
N LYS A 493 4.87 -13.70 -18.37
CA LYS A 493 6.21 -13.19 -18.73
C LYS A 493 6.15 -11.89 -19.53
N ASN A 494 5.21 -11.76 -20.47
CA ASN A 494 5.04 -10.52 -21.22
C ASN A 494 4.56 -9.37 -20.34
N LEU A 495 3.65 -9.63 -19.40
CA LEU A 495 3.18 -8.62 -18.44
C LEU A 495 4.28 -8.20 -17.47
N GLU A 496 5.10 -9.14 -16.99
CA GLU A 496 6.27 -8.83 -16.16
C GLU A 496 7.26 -7.92 -16.90
N GLN A 497 7.53 -8.21 -18.18
CA GLN A 497 8.39 -7.36 -19.01
C GLN A 497 7.81 -5.97 -19.23
N GLU A 498 6.49 -5.86 -19.46
CA GLU A 498 5.82 -4.57 -19.62
C GLU A 498 5.88 -3.72 -18.33
N LEU A 499 5.68 -4.35 -17.17
CA LEU A 499 5.81 -3.69 -15.87
C LEU A 499 7.24 -3.23 -15.61
N GLU A 500 8.24 -4.03 -15.98
CA GLU A 500 9.66 -3.66 -15.90
C GLU A 500 9.97 -2.46 -16.80
N ASN A 501 9.49 -2.48 -18.05
CA ASN A 501 9.67 -1.37 -18.99
C ASN A 501 9.02 -0.07 -18.47
N GLN A 502 7.80 -0.15 -17.92
CA GLN A 502 7.14 1.00 -17.29
C GLN A 502 7.93 1.52 -16.08
N GLY A 503 8.48 0.62 -15.27
CA GLY A 503 9.38 0.99 -14.16
C GLY A 503 10.57 1.81 -14.66
N HIS A 504 11.24 1.35 -15.71
CA HIS A 504 12.36 2.08 -16.31
C HIS A 504 11.97 3.44 -16.91
N GLU A 505 10.78 3.56 -17.51
CA GLU A 505 10.28 4.84 -18.02
C GLU A 505 9.99 5.84 -16.88
N PHE A 506 9.42 5.37 -15.77
CA PHE A 506 9.21 6.19 -14.58
C PHE A 506 10.52 6.65 -13.95
N ASP A 507 11.51 5.77 -13.85
CA ASP A 507 12.83 6.11 -13.33
C ASP A 507 13.51 7.18 -14.19
N SER A 508 13.48 7.02 -15.53
CA SER A 508 14.03 7.99 -16.47
C SER A 508 13.32 9.34 -16.36
N SER A 509 11.98 9.33 -16.30
CA SER A 509 11.16 10.54 -16.12
C SER A 509 11.43 11.25 -14.79
N LEU A 510 11.64 10.47 -13.73
CA LEU A 510 11.99 11.00 -12.41
C LEU A 510 13.37 11.66 -12.43
N GLU A 511 14.35 11.05 -13.08
CA GLU A 511 15.70 11.61 -13.22
C GLU A 511 15.69 12.91 -14.04
N GLU A 512 14.94 12.95 -15.15
CA GLU A 512 14.73 14.19 -15.93
C GLU A 512 14.07 15.30 -15.09
N LEU A 513 13.03 14.95 -14.32
CA LEU A 513 12.36 15.89 -13.43
C LEU A 513 13.29 16.40 -12.33
N MET A 514 14.10 15.53 -11.74
CA MET A 514 15.10 15.91 -10.74
C MET A 514 16.15 16.87 -11.34
N LEU A 515 16.62 16.60 -12.56
CA LEU A 515 17.54 17.48 -13.27
C LEU A 515 16.91 18.85 -13.60
N ALA A 516 15.63 18.87 -14.01
CA ALA A 516 14.92 20.11 -14.27
C ALA A 516 14.72 20.93 -12.99
N ASN A 517 14.33 20.29 -11.89
CA ASN A 517 14.10 20.95 -10.60
C ASN A 517 15.39 21.53 -10.02
N THR A 518 16.49 20.77 -10.04
CA THR A 518 17.80 21.27 -9.60
C THR A 518 18.29 22.45 -10.45
N ASN A 519 18.08 22.42 -11.77
CA ASN A 519 18.37 23.56 -12.64
C ASN A 519 17.50 24.78 -12.32
N GLN A 520 16.21 24.59 -12.05
CA GLN A 520 15.30 25.66 -11.66
C GLN A 520 15.72 26.28 -10.32
N GLU A 521 16.06 25.46 -9.33
CA GLU A 521 16.55 25.90 -8.02
C GLU A 521 17.84 26.72 -8.18
N GLN A 522 18.80 26.26 -8.99
CA GLN A 522 20.01 27.03 -9.28
C GLN A 522 19.73 28.36 -9.98
N ARG A 523 18.71 28.45 -10.85
CA ARG A 523 18.29 29.73 -11.46
C ARG A 523 17.68 30.66 -10.41
N ALA A 524 16.82 30.14 -9.54
CA ALA A 524 16.20 30.90 -8.47
C ALA A 524 17.24 31.46 -7.49
N VAL A 525 18.19 30.63 -7.04
CA VAL A 525 19.30 31.05 -6.17
C VAL A 525 20.15 32.13 -6.82
N ARG A 526 20.46 32.02 -8.12
CA ARG A 526 21.19 33.07 -8.85
C ARG A 526 20.42 34.38 -8.90
N ALA A 527 19.12 34.33 -9.19
CA ALA A 527 18.27 35.51 -9.21
C ALA A 527 18.18 36.17 -7.82
N GLU A 528 18.00 35.38 -6.76
CA GLU A 528 17.95 35.87 -5.38
C GLU A 528 19.27 36.54 -4.97
N ASN A 529 20.41 35.91 -5.28
CA ASN A 529 21.72 36.49 -4.98
C ASN A 529 21.95 37.82 -5.71
N ASN A 530 21.49 37.94 -6.96
CA ASN A 530 21.54 39.20 -7.70
C ASN A 530 20.65 40.27 -7.06
N LEU A 531 19.44 39.89 -6.63
CA LEU A 531 18.52 40.80 -5.94
C LEU A 531 19.14 41.29 -4.61
N ARG A 532 19.71 40.39 -3.81
CA ARG A 532 20.40 40.74 -2.54
C ARG A 532 21.53 41.73 -2.78
N LYS A 533 22.36 41.52 -3.81
CA LYS A 533 23.42 42.46 -4.20
C LYS A 533 22.86 43.83 -4.58
N MET A 534 21.78 43.87 -5.36
CA MET A 534 21.14 45.12 -5.76
C MET A 534 20.51 45.86 -4.58
N ILE A 535 19.82 45.16 -3.68
CA ILE A 535 19.25 45.74 -2.45
C ILE A 535 20.37 46.33 -1.59
N LEU A 536 21.48 45.61 -1.40
CA LEU A 536 22.62 46.12 -0.65
C LEU A 536 23.24 47.37 -1.30
N HIS A 537 23.40 47.37 -2.62
CA HIS A 537 23.87 48.53 -3.36
C HIS A 537 22.94 49.74 -3.17
N ASN A 538 21.63 49.54 -3.30
CA ASN A 538 20.65 50.61 -3.12
C ASN A 538 20.60 51.12 -1.68
N ALA A 539 20.73 50.23 -0.68
CA ALA A 539 20.84 50.61 0.72
C ALA A 539 22.08 51.49 0.95
N ASN A 540 23.24 51.10 0.39
CA ASN A 540 24.47 51.89 0.46
C ASN A 540 24.36 53.24 -0.26
N ALA A 541 23.63 53.31 -1.37
CA ALA A 541 23.38 54.57 -2.06
C ALA A 541 22.46 55.49 -1.23
N ALA A 542 21.41 54.93 -0.63
CA ALA A 542 20.49 55.66 0.24
C ALA A 542 21.19 56.21 1.49
N THR A 543 22.07 55.43 2.13
CA THR A 543 22.84 55.91 3.29
C THR A 543 23.77 57.06 2.92
N ARG A 544 24.47 56.98 1.77
CA ARG A 544 25.31 58.09 1.27
C ARG A 544 24.49 59.37 1.04
N LEU A 545 23.33 59.26 0.38
CA LEU A 545 22.44 60.41 0.15
C LEU A 545 21.93 60.99 1.47
N GLN A 546 21.61 60.14 2.45
CA GLN A 546 21.18 60.58 3.77
C GLN A 546 22.30 61.33 4.50
N GLU A 547 23.54 60.85 4.41
CA GLU A 547 24.72 61.53 4.96
C GLU A 547 24.96 62.88 4.29
N GLU A 548 24.84 62.97 2.96
CA GLU A 548 24.95 64.23 2.23
C GLU A 548 23.86 65.24 2.62
N LEU A 549 22.60 64.79 2.74
CA LEU A 549 21.49 65.64 3.19
C LEU A 549 21.74 66.14 4.61
N LYS A 550 22.20 65.27 5.52
CA LYS A 550 22.57 65.66 6.88
C LYS A 550 23.67 66.72 6.89
N ARG A 551 24.70 66.55 6.06
CA ARG A 551 25.79 67.53 5.93
C ARG A 551 25.31 68.86 5.35
N LEU A 552 24.46 68.83 4.33
CA LEU A 552 23.87 70.04 3.74
C LEU A 552 22.96 70.77 4.73
N SER A 553 22.16 70.04 5.50
CA SER A 553 21.34 70.59 6.58
C SER A 553 22.18 71.28 7.65
N GLN A 554 23.28 70.65 8.09
CA GLN A 554 24.21 71.25 9.05
C GLN A 554 24.87 72.53 8.50
N ASN A 555 25.26 72.53 7.22
CA ASN A 555 25.80 73.72 6.56
C ASN A 555 24.76 74.83 6.45
N MET A 556 23.50 74.50 6.12
CA MET A 556 22.43 75.48 6.01
C MET A 556 22.10 76.10 7.37
N ALA A 557 22.07 75.28 8.43
CA ALA A 557 21.88 75.77 9.80
C ALA A 557 23.00 76.75 10.21
N SER A 558 24.28 76.43 9.92
CA SER A 558 25.38 77.33 10.26
C SER A 558 25.35 78.64 9.44
N ILE A 559 24.96 78.58 8.16
CA ILE A 559 24.76 79.78 7.33
C ILE A 559 23.63 80.64 7.88
N LEU A 560 22.50 80.04 8.25
CA LEU A 560 21.38 80.76 8.87
C LEU A 560 21.79 81.41 10.19
N GLU A 561 22.51 80.71 11.07
CA GLU A 561 23.03 81.29 12.31
C GLU A 561 23.93 82.51 12.06
N VAL A 562 24.78 82.46 11.03
CA VAL A 562 25.62 83.62 10.63
C VAL A 562 24.74 84.75 10.11
N LYS A 563 23.75 84.47 9.27
CA LYS A 563 22.83 85.48 8.71
C LYS A 563 21.94 86.10 9.78
N ASP A 564 21.47 85.33 10.75
CA ASP A 564 20.71 85.82 11.90
C ASP A 564 21.57 86.75 12.77
N LYS A 565 22.84 86.41 13.00
CA LYS A 565 23.79 87.30 13.70
C LYS A 565 24.05 88.60 12.93
N GLU A 566 24.18 88.55 11.62
CA GLU A 566 24.32 89.74 10.76
C GLU A 566 23.05 90.60 10.81
N ALA A 567 21.86 89.99 10.72
CA ALA A 567 20.58 90.69 10.82
C ALA A 567 20.39 91.35 12.20
N MET A 568 20.74 90.65 13.29
CA MET A 568 20.72 91.23 14.64
C MET A 568 21.63 92.45 14.76
N LYS A 569 22.86 92.37 14.23
CA LYS A 569 23.78 93.53 14.20
C LYS A 569 23.19 94.71 13.42
N ALA A 570 22.55 94.46 12.28
CA ALA A 570 21.92 95.50 11.48
C ALA A 570 20.71 96.15 12.20
N ILE A 571 19.94 95.35 12.95
CA ILE A 571 18.84 95.84 13.80
C ILE A 571 19.39 96.70 14.94
N ASP A 572 20.45 96.25 15.62
CA ASP A 572 21.10 97.00 16.69
C ASP A 572 21.65 98.34 16.18
N GLU A 573 22.30 98.34 15.01
CA GLU A 573 22.78 99.56 14.35
C GLU A 573 21.63 100.50 13.96
N ALA A 574 20.55 99.97 13.37
CA ALA A 574 19.36 100.75 13.04
C ALA A 574 18.69 101.35 14.29
N ASN A 575 18.66 100.62 15.40
CA ASN A 575 18.14 101.13 16.68
C ASN A 575 19.04 102.24 17.25
N LYS A 576 20.37 102.10 17.15
CA LYS A 576 21.31 103.16 17.53
C LYS A 576 21.07 104.43 16.72
N LEU A 577 20.99 104.31 15.39
CA LEU A 577 20.68 105.43 14.50
C LEU A 577 19.31 106.05 14.80
N ARG A 578 18.30 105.24 15.17
CA ARG A 578 16.98 105.75 15.60
C ARG A 578 17.04 106.55 16.90
N VAL A 579 17.90 106.16 17.85
CA VAL A 579 18.13 106.94 19.08
C VAL A 579 18.83 108.26 18.74
N GLU A 580 19.89 108.23 17.93
CA GLU A 580 20.59 109.44 17.48
C GLU A 580 19.66 110.40 16.73
N LYS A 581 18.83 109.86 15.84
CA LYS A 581 17.78 110.63 15.15
C LYS A 581 16.84 111.33 16.13
N ARG A 582 16.36 110.63 17.17
CA ARG A 582 15.49 111.24 18.20
C ARG A 582 16.18 112.39 18.94
N VAL A 583 17.45 112.21 19.32
CA VAL A 583 18.24 113.28 19.98
C VAL A 583 18.40 114.50 19.04
N LEU A 584 18.66 114.27 17.76
CA LEU A 584 18.74 115.35 16.78
C LEU A 584 17.38 116.04 16.57
N GLU A 585 16.28 115.29 16.52
CA GLU A 585 14.92 115.84 16.46
C GLU A 585 14.60 116.70 17.70
N ASP A 586 14.96 116.25 18.89
CA ASP A 586 14.77 116.99 20.15
C ASP A 586 15.60 118.29 20.17
N THR A 587 16.85 118.25 19.73
CA THR A 587 17.69 119.47 19.64
C THR A 587 17.17 120.43 18.58
N LEU A 588 16.69 119.93 17.43
CA LEU A 588 16.05 120.74 16.41
C LEU A 588 14.76 121.41 16.94
N MET A 589 13.92 120.67 17.67
CA MET A 589 12.74 121.23 18.32
C MET A 589 13.08 122.30 19.35
N LYS A 590 14.15 122.10 20.12
CA LYS A 590 14.65 123.11 21.07
C LYS A 590 15.13 124.37 20.34
N VAL A 591 15.97 124.24 19.32
CA VAL A 591 16.45 125.38 18.51
C VAL A 591 15.29 126.11 17.84
N LYS A 592 14.29 125.38 17.33
CA LYS A 592 13.08 125.99 16.76
C LYS A 592 12.31 126.81 17.79
N LYS A 593 12.20 126.33 19.03
CA LYS A 593 11.60 127.08 20.14
C LYS A 593 12.43 128.31 20.48
N ASP A 594 13.75 128.15 20.63
CA ASP A 594 14.67 129.26 20.93
C ASP A 594 14.60 130.35 19.84
N LEU A 595 14.51 129.97 18.55
CA LEU A 595 14.30 130.90 17.44
C LEU A 595 12.94 131.61 17.51
N GLN A 596 11.87 130.90 17.88
CA GLN A 596 10.54 131.51 18.04
C GLN A 596 10.50 132.49 19.22
N ASP A 597 11.19 132.17 20.32
CA ASP A 597 11.35 133.06 21.47
C ASP A 597 12.18 134.30 21.09
N LEU A 598 13.23 134.13 20.25
CA LEU A 598 14.03 135.23 19.72
C LEU A 598 13.22 136.14 18.78
N ASP A 599 12.46 135.57 17.85
CA ASP A 599 11.57 136.31 16.95
C ASP A 599 10.50 137.08 17.75
N SER A 600 9.95 136.47 18.81
CA SER A 600 9.04 137.17 19.74
C SER A 600 9.73 138.35 20.45
N SER A 601 11.01 138.19 20.84
CA SER A 601 11.83 139.26 21.42
C SER A 601 12.20 140.34 20.39
N GLU A 602 12.52 139.97 19.15
CA GLU A 602 12.81 140.89 18.05
C GLU A 602 11.57 141.71 17.70
N ASN A 603 10.39 141.08 17.64
CA ASN A 603 9.12 141.78 17.46
C ASN A 603 8.83 142.75 18.62
N LEU A 604 9.18 142.38 19.87
CA LEU A 604 9.08 143.29 21.02
C LEU A 604 10.03 144.49 20.89
N PHE A 605 11.26 144.26 20.44
CA PHE A 605 12.24 145.31 20.14
C PHE A 605 11.76 146.24 19.02
N LEU A 606 11.21 145.68 17.94
CA LEU A 606 10.68 146.44 16.81
C LEU A 606 9.47 147.29 17.21
N HIS A 607 8.62 146.78 18.10
CA HIS A 607 7.52 147.56 18.64
C HIS A 607 8.03 148.73 19.49
N LYS A 608 9.06 148.48 20.31
CA LYS A 608 9.72 149.50 21.12
C LYS A 608 10.48 150.53 20.27
N GLU A 609 11.08 150.11 19.16
CA GLU A 609 11.70 150.99 18.17
C GLU A 609 10.65 151.88 17.50
N LYS A 610 9.50 151.32 17.08
CA LYS A 610 8.38 152.11 16.55
C LYS A 610 7.82 153.10 17.57
N ASP A 611 7.68 152.70 18.83
CA ASP A 611 7.25 153.60 19.91
C ASP A 611 8.24 154.77 20.09
N LEU A 612 9.55 154.47 20.09
CA LEU A 612 10.59 155.48 20.14
C LEU A 612 10.57 156.38 18.88
N GLN A 613 10.33 155.83 17.69
CA GLN A 613 10.16 156.60 16.45
C GLN A 613 8.97 157.56 16.53
N LEU A 614 7.84 157.10 17.07
CA LEU A 614 6.64 157.92 17.24
C LEU A 614 6.85 159.02 18.29
N GLU A 615 7.68 158.74 19.31
CA GLU A 615 8.10 159.73 20.30
C GLU A 615 9.08 160.76 19.70
N ILE A 616 9.99 160.33 18.84
CA ILE A 616 10.84 161.24 18.04
C ILE A 616 9.98 162.11 17.12
N GLU A 617 9.01 161.55 16.39
CA GLU A 617 8.11 162.32 15.51
C GLU A 617 7.27 163.34 16.31
N LYS A 618 6.82 162.97 17.52
CA LYS A 618 6.19 163.92 18.46
C LYS A 618 7.13 165.04 18.91
N LEU A 619 8.42 164.75 19.09
CA LEU A 619 9.42 165.76 19.43
C LEU A 619 9.76 166.65 18.22
N GLU A 620 9.84 166.08 17.02
CA GLU A 620 10.05 166.80 15.76
C GLU A 620 8.89 167.74 15.45
N THR A 621 7.64 167.28 15.59
CA THR A 621 6.46 168.16 15.44
C THR A 621 6.41 169.28 16.47
N LYS A 622 6.82 169.01 17.73
CA LYS A 622 7.01 170.07 18.75
C LYS A 622 8.13 171.03 18.37
N LEU A 623 9.23 170.53 17.82
CA LEU A 623 10.34 171.35 17.33
C LEU A 623 9.89 172.22 16.16
N ASP A 624 9.13 171.69 15.21
CA ASP A 624 8.56 172.42 14.08
C ASP A 624 7.57 173.49 14.52
N MET A 625 6.74 173.21 15.54
CA MET A 625 5.90 174.24 16.17
C MET A 625 6.73 175.35 16.81
N LEU A 626 7.86 175.01 17.48
CA LEU A 626 8.78 176.01 18.04
C LEU A 626 9.49 176.80 16.94
N VAL A 627 9.91 176.16 15.85
CA VAL A 627 10.52 176.80 14.67
C VAL A 627 9.52 177.73 13.97
N GLN A 628 8.25 177.31 13.84
CA GLN A 628 7.16 178.18 13.37
C GLN A 628 6.94 179.37 14.33
N LYS A 629 7.05 179.15 15.64
CA LYS A 629 6.94 180.21 16.67
C LYS A 629 8.11 181.19 16.61
N THR A 630 9.34 180.73 16.39
CA THR A 630 10.52 181.60 16.15
C THR A 630 10.46 182.30 14.79
N LYS A 631 9.99 181.64 13.71
CA LYS A 631 9.73 182.30 12.42
C LYS A 631 8.62 183.36 12.52
N LYS A 632 7.56 183.14 13.32
CA LYS A 632 6.56 184.17 13.66
C LYS A 632 7.18 185.31 14.48
N SER A 633 8.06 185.00 15.43
CA SER A 633 8.80 186.01 16.19
C SER A 633 9.75 186.84 15.31
N GLN A 634 10.42 186.23 14.33
CA GLN A 634 11.27 186.92 13.35
C GLN A 634 10.46 187.77 12.36
N ARG A 635 9.25 187.33 11.96
CA ARG A 635 8.33 188.16 11.15
C ARG A 635 7.78 189.36 11.93
N LEU A 636 7.65 189.24 13.25
CA LEU A 636 7.31 190.38 14.12
C LEU A 636 8.46 191.39 14.25
N CYS A 637 9.72 190.93 14.16
CA CYS A 637 10.91 191.81 14.08
C CYS A 637 11.07 192.55 12.73
N HIS A 638 10.39 192.12 11.66
CA HIS A 638 10.38 192.83 10.37
C HIS A 638 9.23 193.84 10.23
N PHE A 639 8.10 193.68 10.94
CA PHE A 639 6.97 194.63 10.87
C PHE A 639 7.13 195.88 11.76
N THR A 640 8.01 195.85 12.76
CA THR A 640 8.30 197.03 13.62
C THR A 640 9.49 197.87 13.12
N ARG A 641 10.15 197.48 12.03
CA ARG A 641 11.28 198.23 11.45
C ARG A 641 10.89 199.24 10.35
N ASP A 642 9.68 199.15 9.79
CA ASP A 642 9.24 199.99 8.65
C ASP A 642 8.27 201.16 9.00
N LYS A 643 8.01 201.45 10.29
CA LYS A 643 7.11 202.56 10.70
C LYS A 643 7.75 203.66 11.57
N LYS A 644 9.08 203.75 11.63
CA LYS A 644 9.78 204.85 12.31
C LYS A 644 10.92 205.47 11.46
N THR A 645 10.69 205.57 10.16
CA THR A 645 11.54 206.34 9.23
C THR A 645 10.69 207.37 8.47
N GLN A 646 10.00 208.22 9.22
CA GLN A 646 9.52 209.52 8.76
C GLN A 646 9.19 210.40 9.98
N VAL A 647 10.23 210.92 10.63
CA VAL A 647 10.37 212.26 11.23
C VAL A 647 11.75 212.29 11.93
N HIS A 648 12.52 213.31 11.55
CA HIS A 648 13.95 213.57 11.76
C HIS A 648 14.96 212.73 10.96
N HIS A 649 15.43 213.37 9.88
CA HIS A 649 16.41 212.88 8.92
C HIS A 649 17.83 212.94 9.48
N MET A 650 18.32 211.79 9.91
CA MET A 650 19.73 211.33 9.91
C MET A 650 19.75 209.94 10.52
#